data_AF-A0A5N7DJD0-F1
#
_entry.id   AF-A0A5N7DJD0-F1
#
_cell.length_a   1.000
_cell.length_b   1.000
_cell.length_c   1.000
_cell.angle_alpha   90.00
_cell.angle_beta   90.00
_cell.angle_gamma   90.00
#
_symmetry.space_group_name_H-M   'P 1'
#
loop_
_entity.id
_entity.type
_entity.pdbx_description
1 polymer ?
#
loop_
_entity_poly.entity_id
_entity_poly.type
_entity_poly.pdbx_seq_one_letter_code
_entity_poly.pdbx_strand_id
1 'polypeptide(L)'
;MRATQKAVSSTAKHCPAYSSTESSNLLCGMESKFPDDGHDSEFNQSPGSIVNAFLSGQHQWMDQPIIKRWALQPPDILQKVNTLFWQWKRQTIGPFSPLCDKMWMTTAEALCHAGLPWHSNNVNMPNEIDPTWPLHFKHFEQQVVGAKGARVGDMEALGYVCTWDEATQYAIRSLQQELRGRIMDRRPLLLGARMDPTLLNSTAQMLGLEYLHVLDDDWHGAKYRLCRDFGAQHPVIVASTLGNMKGHSDNFDAICEFLAEYPGVLHVDASRNFDFLTTLADGERKKKGVRRLALRRPCLKNNPIEGDTINAATIVAGGMNTTYPPYVVVLRPQTLGSLYRPLVEYVRGTDSTISGSRDSIPPLLAYLQELRFGSCGVTFDKPPGLLDIVVQTETKISNMEQQRWGLLWLEDGKYLFTLQPSVTHGDMVGLVRTLSGHCIESKMEFMPVKESDYPLPHRVSRQIRQIVRNWRVVSKFSGGYPLNHATYSVLGPVLRPFFSVWIPSAWWSRTAEEILEDRKRTLCLPNVESHEFTGSFTTGSTMGNRVGIYTALNHTPDAFIYYSEATHYSVNKIVHDNDILTNRWGKERRPRFAEIACDDLGHMRPDALAQRAISDKLYCDSREREYQVILIVNVGTTFTGAQDDILSLRQVLRSVGADAVYIHADGALDLALSPNSVRLGPPNIMAKNGTPVVQGITLSHHKAYGVMVSGEVVCYTPANGQLATVGSNTVDPRAVFETWLFQQMYTSADLMKVKGYCLKNATLLRKLLRSLGIQTKFNKGSLITLLPRPPHWVLQEFHLAPEGDWVHFITMPHITPDAVMHFVKRVAAVKAAFQSTFDDILPALEAATSQNLTLVRMESVDLGIISKALSVTQAWGEKYHEFRHLDVADFKRRYIYSGLTFAALDKSHKPSVIFLVGSHTDGIATPGPVLYSPEVSCTRSELEQLASIAFNHLLQRCDSIR
;
A
#
# COMPACT_ATOMS: atom_id res chain seq x y z
N MET A 1 58.64 34.58 -22.83
CA MET A 1 58.11 35.03 -24.14
C MET A 1 56.61 35.28 -23.92
N ARG A 2 56.09 36.50 -24.05
CA ARG A 2 55.48 37.10 -25.27
C ARG A 2 54.46 36.14 -25.93
N ALA A 3 53.18 36.47 -26.08
CA ALA A 3 52.32 37.57 -25.56
C ALA A 3 50.86 37.04 -25.50
N THR A 4 49.89 37.41 -24.66
CA THR A 4 49.37 38.68 -24.10
C THR A 4 48.77 39.71 -25.09
N GLN A 5 47.64 40.30 -24.63
CA GLN A 5 46.89 41.49 -25.10
C GLN A 5 45.51 41.20 -25.76
N LYS A 6 44.41 41.92 -25.43
CA LYS A 6 44.17 42.95 -24.38
C LYS A 6 42.68 43.28 -24.18
N ALA A 7 42.35 43.83 -22.99
CA ALA A 7 41.30 44.84 -22.73
C ALA A 7 39.82 44.39 -22.95
N VAL A 8 38.79 45.05 -22.40
CA VAL A 8 38.66 46.38 -21.77
C VAL A 8 38.19 46.28 -20.30
N SER A 9 38.36 47.35 -19.52
CA SER A 9 38.22 47.39 -18.06
C SER A 9 37.42 48.59 -17.52
N SER A 10 37.05 48.50 -16.22
CA SER A 10 36.63 49.59 -15.30
C SER A 10 35.21 50.16 -15.50
N THR A 11 34.55 50.78 -14.50
CA THR A 11 34.92 51.23 -13.12
C THR A 11 33.87 50.75 -12.09
N ALA A 12 34.18 50.39 -10.82
CA ALA A 12 34.52 51.22 -9.64
C ALA A 12 33.37 52.20 -9.26
N LYS A 13 32.92 52.45 -8.00
CA LYS A 13 33.35 52.21 -6.58
C LYS A 13 32.04 52.20 -5.70
N HIS A 14 31.94 51.84 -4.41
CA HIS A 14 32.83 51.97 -3.22
C HIS A 14 32.57 50.88 -2.15
N CYS A 15 33.57 50.65 -1.29
CA CYS A 15 33.56 50.06 0.07
C CYS A 15 34.63 50.86 0.91
N PRO A 16 34.99 50.60 2.20
CA PRO A 16 34.95 49.38 3.03
C PRO A 16 33.83 49.46 4.11
N ALA A 17 33.82 48.88 5.34
CA ALA A 17 34.77 48.18 6.23
C ALA A 17 33.96 47.43 7.35
N TYR A 18 34.44 46.74 8.41
CA TYR A 18 35.66 45.99 8.87
C TYR A 18 35.34 45.48 10.32
N SER A 19 35.99 44.50 10.97
CA SER A 19 36.87 43.38 10.58
C SER A 19 37.26 42.53 11.82
N SER A 20 37.50 41.21 11.67
CA SER A 20 38.25 40.31 12.59
C SER A 20 37.63 39.99 13.98
N THR A 21 37.99 38.93 14.72
CA THR A 21 38.97 37.81 14.60
C THR A 21 38.24 36.47 14.87
N GLU A 22 38.39 35.39 14.10
CA GLU A 22 39.53 34.45 14.00
C GLU A 22 39.85 33.59 15.25
N SER A 23 39.72 32.26 15.10
CA SER A 23 40.56 31.24 15.74
C SER A 23 40.61 29.99 14.85
N SER A 24 41.78 29.39 14.65
CA SER A 24 42.09 28.59 13.45
C SER A 24 41.94 27.06 13.56
N ASN A 25 41.54 26.46 12.43
CA ASN A 25 41.97 25.15 11.88
C ASN A 25 42.76 24.18 12.77
N LEU A 26 42.21 22.98 12.99
CA LEU A 26 43.00 21.73 13.05
C LEU A 26 42.09 20.51 12.84
N LEU A 27 42.07 19.97 11.60
CA LEU A 27 41.76 18.56 11.23
C LEU A 27 41.69 18.44 9.69
N CYS A 28 42.83 18.21 9.05
CA CYS A 28 42.90 17.73 7.68
C CYS A 28 43.60 16.37 7.69
N GLY A 29 42.95 15.34 7.15
CA GLY A 29 43.57 14.00 7.04
C GLY A 29 42.69 12.80 7.38
N MET A 30 41.55 12.63 6.69
CA MET A 30 41.02 11.29 6.33
C MET A 30 39.92 11.40 5.27
N GLU A 31 40.28 11.86 4.06
CA GLU A 31 39.41 11.69 2.89
C GLU A 31 39.37 10.21 2.50
N SER A 32 38.25 9.55 2.79
CA SER A 32 37.96 8.25 2.18
C SER A 32 37.66 8.47 0.71
N LYS A 33 38.60 8.07 -0.16
CA LYS A 33 38.43 8.15 -1.62
C LYS A 33 37.29 7.23 -2.07
N PHE A 34 36.10 7.78 -2.19
CA PHE A 34 35.11 7.26 -3.12
C PHE A 34 35.69 7.37 -4.53
N PRO A 35 35.51 6.35 -5.39
CA PRO A 35 35.73 6.51 -6.82
C PRO A 35 34.76 7.57 -7.35
N ASP A 36 35.31 8.67 -7.86
CA ASP A 36 34.55 9.59 -8.71
C ASP A 36 34.51 8.93 -10.09
N ASP A 37 33.49 8.07 -10.31
CA ASP A 37 33.34 7.22 -11.49
C ASP A 37 32.99 8.05 -12.75
N GLY A 38 33.97 8.82 -13.21
CA GLY A 38 33.93 9.70 -14.37
C GLY A 38 33.89 8.96 -15.72
N HIS A 39 32.89 8.12 -15.93
CA HIS A 39 32.57 7.49 -17.22
C HIS A 39 31.06 7.47 -17.50
N ASP A 40 30.46 8.65 -17.58
CA ASP A 40 29.07 8.90 -18.04
C ASP A 40 28.90 8.64 -19.57
N SER A 41 29.47 7.54 -20.07
CA SER A 41 29.56 7.19 -21.50
C SER A 41 28.85 5.87 -21.88
N GLU A 42 28.42 5.04 -20.93
CA GLU A 42 27.76 3.76 -21.25
C GLU A 42 26.29 3.88 -21.67
N PHE A 43 25.60 4.95 -21.28
CA PHE A 43 24.14 5.10 -21.49
C PHE A 43 23.70 5.40 -22.93
N ASN A 44 24.61 5.37 -23.90
CA ASN A 44 24.33 5.65 -25.32
C ASN A 44 24.45 4.41 -26.23
N GLN A 45 24.51 3.20 -25.67
CA GLN A 45 24.30 1.98 -26.45
C GLN A 45 22.83 1.88 -26.87
N SER A 46 22.58 1.44 -28.11
CA SER A 46 21.25 1.01 -28.54
C SER A 46 20.75 -0.13 -27.63
N PRO A 47 19.42 -0.26 -27.40
CA PRO A 47 18.90 -1.26 -26.47
C PRO A 47 19.25 -2.67 -26.96
N GLY A 48 20.25 -3.27 -26.29
CA GLY A 48 20.67 -4.64 -26.52
C GLY A 48 19.56 -5.63 -26.17
N SER A 49 19.84 -6.92 -26.38
CA SER A 49 18.88 -7.97 -26.02
C SER A 49 18.50 -7.90 -24.53
N ILE A 50 17.30 -8.39 -24.18
CA ILE A 50 16.89 -8.52 -22.77
C ILE A 50 17.91 -9.37 -21.97
N VAL A 51 18.62 -10.29 -22.62
CA VAL A 51 19.73 -11.06 -22.01
C VAL A 51 20.92 -10.17 -21.64
N ASN A 52 21.27 -9.19 -22.48
CA ASN A 52 22.34 -8.23 -22.17
C ASN A 52 21.94 -7.33 -20.99
N ALA A 53 20.68 -6.90 -20.91
CA ALA A 53 20.17 -6.12 -19.79
C ALA A 53 20.16 -6.92 -18.47
N PHE A 54 19.81 -8.20 -18.52
CA PHE A 54 19.91 -9.14 -17.39
C PHE A 54 21.36 -9.28 -16.90
N LEU A 55 22.31 -9.50 -17.81
CA LEU A 55 23.73 -9.67 -17.51
C LEU A 55 24.38 -8.40 -16.96
N SER A 56 24.12 -7.22 -17.55
CA SER A 56 24.67 -5.95 -17.03
C SER A 56 24.17 -5.63 -15.61
N GLY A 57 23.02 -6.18 -15.22
CA GLY A 57 22.46 -6.09 -13.88
C GLY A 57 23.26 -6.81 -12.78
N GLN A 58 24.19 -7.72 -13.10
CA GLN A 58 24.82 -8.64 -12.11
C GLN A 58 25.41 -7.95 -10.87
N HIS A 59 25.98 -6.75 -11.03
CA HIS A 59 26.54 -5.97 -9.91
C HIS A 59 25.50 -5.48 -8.88
N GLN A 60 24.20 -5.60 -9.17
CA GLN A 60 23.08 -5.19 -8.31
C GLN A 60 22.40 -6.38 -7.62
N TRP A 61 22.71 -7.61 -8.04
CA TRP A 61 22.00 -8.82 -7.64
C TRP A 61 22.15 -9.12 -6.13
N MET A 62 21.09 -9.64 -5.53
CA MET A 62 21.08 -10.10 -4.13
C MET A 62 21.23 -11.62 -4.07
N ASP A 63 22.17 -12.04 -3.23
CA ASP A 63 22.81 -13.34 -3.33
C ASP A 63 21.97 -14.45 -2.66
N GLN A 64 21.40 -15.37 -3.46
CA GLN A 64 20.64 -16.53 -2.98
C GLN A 64 20.79 -17.75 -3.92
N PRO A 65 20.50 -19.00 -3.47
CA PRO A 65 20.90 -20.24 -4.15
C PRO A 65 20.41 -20.48 -5.59
N ILE A 66 19.41 -19.73 -6.06
CA ILE A 66 18.88 -19.80 -7.42
C ILE A 66 19.55 -18.74 -8.30
N ILE A 67 19.57 -17.48 -7.85
CA ILE A 67 20.22 -16.35 -8.54
C ILE A 67 21.70 -16.62 -8.82
N LYS A 68 22.43 -17.26 -7.89
CA LYS A 68 23.83 -17.69 -8.10
C LYS A 68 24.03 -18.63 -9.29
N ARG A 69 23.00 -19.38 -9.70
CA ARG A 69 23.06 -20.27 -10.88
C ARG A 69 22.97 -19.46 -12.17
N TRP A 70 22.12 -18.44 -12.18
CA TRP A 70 21.90 -17.58 -13.34
C TRP A 70 23.06 -16.66 -13.68
N ALA A 71 23.99 -16.45 -12.73
CA ALA A 71 25.24 -15.75 -12.98
C ALA A 71 26.18 -16.57 -13.90
N LEU A 72 26.07 -17.90 -13.84
CA LEU A 72 26.82 -18.85 -14.67
C LEU A 72 26.10 -19.19 -15.98
N GLN A 73 24.76 -19.31 -15.94
CA GLN A 73 23.93 -19.64 -17.10
C GLN A 73 22.60 -18.86 -17.08
N PRO A 74 22.45 -17.81 -17.91
CA PRO A 74 21.19 -17.07 -18.03
C PRO A 74 20.01 -17.98 -18.46
N PRO A 75 18.82 -17.87 -17.85
CA PRO A 75 17.67 -18.70 -18.20
C PRO A 75 17.14 -18.51 -19.64
N ASP A 76 16.83 -19.62 -20.31
CA ASP A 76 16.37 -19.62 -21.71
C ASP A 76 15.06 -18.82 -21.93
N ILE A 77 14.22 -18.71 -20.89
CA ILE A 77 13.01 -17.88 -20.92
C ILE A 77 13.30 -16.41 -21.31
N LEU A 78 14.48 -15.89 -21.03
CA LEU A 78 14.88 -14.53 -21.43
C LEU A 78 14.85 -14.34 -22.96
N GLN A 79 15.00 -15.40 -23.76
CA GLN A 79 14.83 -15.33 -25.22
C GLN A 79 13.34 -15.17 -25.61
N LYS A 80 12.43 -15.83 -24.90
CA LYS A 80 10.97 -15.65 -25.05
C LYS A 80 10.55 -14.25 -24.60
N VAL A 81 11.09 -13.75 -23.48
CA VAL A 81 10.87 -12.36 -23.02
C VAL A 81 11.38 -11.34 -24.05
N ASN A 82 12.58 -11.54 -24.60
CA ASN A 82 13.11 -10.70 -25.67
C ASN A 82 12.19 -10.71 -26.91
N THR A 83 11.63 -11.87 -27.24
CA THR A 83 10.67 -12.00 -28.35
C THR A 83 9.37 -11.25 -28.07
N LEU A 84 8.79 -11.40 -26.88
CA LEU A 84 7.59 -10.65 -26.45
C LEU A 84 7.83 -9.14 -26.44
N PHE A 85 8.98 -8.68 -25.92
CA PHE A 85 9.38 -7.27 -25.95
C PHE A 85 9.33 -6.69 -27.37
N TRP A 86 9.98 -7.34 -28.34
CA TRP A 86 9.99 -6.85 -29.73
C TRP A 86 8.65 -7.05 -30.45
N GLN A 87 7.82 -8.03 -30.05
CA GLN A 87 6.46 -8.18 -30.58
C GLN A 87 5.52 -7.07 -30.08
N TRP A 88 5.57 -6.72 -28.80
CA TRP A 88 4.71 -5.71 -28.20
C TRP A 88 5.20 -4.29 -28.53
N LYS A 89 6.51 -4.03 -28.50
CA LYS A 89 7.09 -2.72 -28.89
C LYS A 89 6.88 -2.34 -30.36
N ARG A 90 6.57 -3.31 -31.23
CA ARG A 90 6.18 -3.07 -32.64
C ARG A 90 4.71 -2.71 -32.82
N GLN A 91 3.88 -2.77 -31.78
CA GLN A 91 2.46 -2.41 -31.88
C GLN A 91 2.32 -0.89 -31.86
N THR A 92 1.75 -0.34 -32.93
CA THR A 92 1.39 1.07 -32.99
C THR A 92 0.10 1.30 -32.23
N ILE A 93 0.18 2.02 -31.10
CA ILE A 93 -0.98 2.68 -30.49
C ILE A 93 -1.34 3.86 -31.40
N GLY A 94 -2.59 3.92 -31.86
CA GLY A 94 -3.05 5.01 -32.70
C GLY A 94 -3.15 6.35 -31.95
N PRO A 95 -2.92 7.49 -32.62
CA PRO A 95 -2.79 8.82 -31.98
C PRO A 95 -4.01 9.27 -31.17
N PHE A 96 -5.20 8.73 -31.45
CA PHE A 96 -6.45 9.09 -30.79
C PHE A 96 -6.97 8.02 -29.82
N SER A 97 -6.12 7.07 -29.42
CA SER A 97 -6.49 5.98 -28.50
C SER A 97 -7.08 6.52 -27.18
N PRO A 98 -8.30 6.15 -26.78
CA PRO A 98 -8.88 6.58 -25.50
C PRO A 98 -8.28 5.87 -24.27
N LEU A 99 -7.34 4.94 -24.48
CA LEU A 99 -6.77 4.08 -23.44
C LEU A 99 -5.29 4.36 -23.15
N CYS A 100 -4.54 4.97 -24.09
CA CYS A 100 -3.11 5.19 -23.93
C CYS A 100 -2.59 6.37 -24.76
N ASP A 101 -1.73 7.21 -24.17
CA ASP A 101 -1.03 8.30 -24.86
C ASP A 101 0.46 7.97 -25.01
N LYS A 102 1.02 8.19 -26.21
CA LYS A 102 2.46 8.09 -26.43
C LYS A 102 3.26 9.19 -25.72
N MET A 103 2.65 10.31 -25.32
CA MET A 103 3.29 11.29 -24.43
C MET A 103 3.52 10.73 -23.01
N TRP A 104 2.55 10.01 -22.43
CA TRP A 104 2.70 9.43 -21.10
C TRP A 104 3.61 8.18 -21.11
N MET A 105 3.73 7.49 -22.24
CA MET A 105 4.77 6.46 -22.41
C MET A 105 6.19 7.03 -22.26
N THR A 106 6.52 8.25 -22.72
CA THR A 106 7.86 8.83 -22.47
C THR A 106 8.08 9.22 -21.00
N THR A 107 7.00 9.48 -20.23
CA THR A 107 7.10 9.62 -18.77
C THR A 107 7.55 8.31 -18.12
N ALA A 108 7.08 7.17 -18.62
CA ALA A 108 7.53 5.85 -18.16
C ALA A 108 8.99 5.55 -18.57
N GLU A 109 9.45 6.08 -19.71
CA GLU A 109 10.87 6.03 -20.10
C GLU A 109 11.75 6.83 -19.13
N ALA A 110 11.30 7.98 -18.63
CA ALA A 110 12.02 8.71 -17.58
C ALA A 110 12.16 7.92 -16.26
N LEU A 111 11.14 7.12 -15.88
CA LEU A 111 11.22 6.21 -14.72
C LEU A 111 12.15 5.01 -14.99
N CYS A 112 12.14 4.47 -16.20
CA CYS A 112 13.15 3.53 -16.68
C CYS A 112 14.56 4.13 -16.51
N HIS A 113 14.84 5.32 -17.05
CA HIS A 113 16.11 6.04 -16.86
C HIS A 113 16.43 6.40 -15.40
N ALA A 114 15.45 6.37 -14.49
CA ALA A 114 15.69 6.50 -13.05
C ALA A 114 16.20 5.21 -12.37
N GLY A 115 16.10 4.07 -13.04
CA GLY A 115 16.55 2.75 -12.54
C GLY A 115 15.44 1.86 -11.97
N LEU A 116 14.18 2.18 -12.25
CA LEU A 116 13.00 1.38 -11.88
C LEU A 116 12.71 0.28 -12.93
N PRO A 117 11.99 -0.81 -12.57
CA PRO A 117 11.45 -1.10 -11.23
C PRO A 117 12.52 -1.45 -10.21
N TRP A 118 12.26 -1.05 -8.97
CA TRP A 118 12.88 -1.57 -7.76
C TRP A 118 11.77 -1.76 -6.73
N HIS A 119 11.96 -2.70 -5.79
CA HIS A 119 10.89 -3.06 -4.87
C HIS A 119 10.45 -1.85 -4.03
N SER A 120 9.13 -1.61 -4.00
CA SER A 120 8.53 -0.47 -3.30
C SER A 120 7.05 -0.74 -3.05
N ASN A 121 6.52 -0.27 -1.92
CA ASN A 121 5.14 -0.49 -1.53
C ASN A 121 4.61 0.75 -0.78
N ASN A 122 3.56 1.37 -1.32
CA ASN A 122 2.81 2.45 -0.69
C ASN A 122 1.67 1.86 0.15
N VAL A 123 1.99 1.37 1.35
CA VAL A 123 1.00 1.03 2.39
C VAL A 123 0.45 2.32 3.02
N ASN A 124 -0.79 2.34 3.52
CA ASN A 124 -1.46 3.51 4.13
C ASN A 124 -1.78 4.66 3.15
N MET A 125 -2.41 5.72 3.68
CA MET A 125 -2.61 6.99 2.96
C MET A 125 -1.28 7.74 2.71
N PRO A 126 -1.22 8.69 1.76
CA PRO A 126 0.01 9.43 1.44
C PRO A 126 0.54 10.27 2.60
N ASN A 127 -0.34 10.79 3.46
CA ASN A 127 0.01 11.57 4.65
C ASN A 127 0.41 10.71 5.87
N GLU A 128 0.19 9.39 5.82
CA GLU A 128 0.57 8.45 6.89
C GLU A 128 1.98 7.89 6.62
N ILE A 129 3.02 8.72 6.75
CA ILE A 129 4.43 8.34 6.53
C ILE A 129 4.98 7.56 7.73
N ASP A 130 5.65 6.43 7.46
CA ASP A 130 6.45 5.72 8.46
C ASP A 130 7.95 6.09 8.32
N PRO A 131 8.59 6.69 9.34
CA PRO A 131 10.03 6.97 9.33
C PRO A 131 10.94 5.73 9.45
N THR A 132 10.41 4.51 9.62
CA THR A 132 11.16 3.24 9.45
C THR A 132 11.00 2.59 8.07
N TRP A 133 10.11 3.08 7.19
CA TRP A 133 9.89 2.50 5.86
C TRP A 133 10.22 3.48 4.71
N PRO A 134 11.50 3.62 4.33
CA PRO A 134 11.91 4.57 3.30
C PRO A 134 11.60 4.12 1.85
N LEU A 135 11.11 2.90 1.64
CA LEU A 135 10.91 2.27 0.32
C LEU A 135 9.53 2.60 -0.30
N HIS A 136 9.18 3.88 -0.32
CA HIS A 136 7.89 4.40 -0.80
C HIS A 136 8.01 5.74 -1.57
N PHE A 137 7.04 6.07 -2.42
CA PHE A 137 6.98 7.37 -3.13
C PHE A 137 5.90 8.33 -2.59
N LYS A 138 5.45 8.14 -1.34
CA LYS A 138 4.36 8.91 -0.69
C LYS A 138 4.46 10.44 -0.83
N HIS A 139 5.66 11.02 -0.78
CA HIS A 139 5.82 12.49 -0.91
C HIS A 139 5.40 13.02 -2.29
N PHE A 140 5.67 12.27 -3.36
CA PHE A 140 5.19 12.61 -4.71
C PHE A 140 3.68 12.37 -4.84
N GLU A 141 3.17 11.35 -4.13
CA GLU A 141 1.73 11.07 -4.04
C GLU A 141 0.96 12.20 -3.33
N GLN A 142 1.48 12.73 -2.22
CA GLN A 142 0.96 13.92 -1.54
C GLN A 142 0.90 15.12 -2.50
N GLN A 143 1.97 15.35 -3.28
CA GLN A 143 2.05 16.50 -4.18
C GLN A 143 1.01 16.43 -5.31
N VAL A 144 0.76 15.26 -5.91
CA VAL A 144 -0.29 15.14 -6.95
C VAL A 144 -1.71 15.18 -6.37
N VAL A 145 -1.93 14.64 -5.17
CA VAL A 145 -3.21 14.77 -4.45
C VAL A 145 -3.52 16.24 -4.15
N GLY A 146 -2.56 16.97 -3.55
CA GLY A 146 -2.72 18.40 -3.25
C GLY A 146 -2.87 19.27 -4.51
N ALA A 147 -2.12 18.97 -5.57
CA ALA A 147 -2.22 19.69 -6.84
C ALA A 147 -3.61 19.52 -7.49
N LYS A 148 -4.12 18.28 -7.59
CA LYS A 148 -5.47 18.06 -8.13
C LYS A 148 -6.57 18.56 -7.18
N GLY A 149 -6.38 18.50 -5.85
CA GLY A 149 -7.28 19.13 -4.87
C GLY A 149 -7.37 20.65 -5.04
N ALA A 150 -6.24 21.34 -5.18
CA ALA A 150 -6.18 22.78 -5.38
C ALA A 150 -6.99 23.24 -6.62
N ARG A 151 -6.91 22.48 -7.72
CA ARG A 151 -7.67 22.74 -8.97
C ARG A 151 -9.20 22.69 -8.79
N VAL A 152 -9.70 22.02 -7.75
CA VAL A 152 -11.12 21.97 -7.37
C VAL A 152 -11.42 22.70 -6.06
N GLY A 153 -10.52 23.57 -5.62
CA GLY A 153 -10.74 24.50 -4.52
C GLY A 153 -10.64 23.90 -3.12
N ASP A 154 -9.86 22.82 -2.93
CA ASP A 154 -9.48 22.25 -1.64
C ASP A 154 -8.02 21.77 -1.66
N MET A 155 -7.09 22.62 -1.18
CA MET A 155 -5.65 22.28 -1.14
C MET A 155 -5.31 21.21 -0.10
N GLU A 156 -6.17 21.00 0.89
CA GLU A 156 -5.99 20.04 1.99
C GLU A 156 -6.80 18.75 1.76
N ALA A 157 -7.23 18.52 0.51
CA ALA A 157 -7.99 17.33 0.11
C ALA A 157 -7.23 16.05 0.47
N LEU A 158 -7.92 15.12 1.14
CA LEU A 158 -7.41 13.77 1.35
C LEU A 158 -7.72 12.89 0.14
N GLY A 159 -6.74 12.10 -0.25
CA GLY A 159 -6.79 11.31 -1.47
C GLY A 159 -5.59 10.39 -1.60
N TYR A 160 -5.59 9.59 -2.66
CA TYR A 160 -4.46 8.75 -3.06
C TYR A 160 -4.59 8.31 -4.52
N VAL A 161 -3.51 7.76 -5.08
CA VAL A 161 -3.46 7.20 -6.42
C VAL A 161 -3.80 5.72 -6.38
N CYS A 162 -4.80 5.32 -7.15
CA CYS A 162 -5.31 3.95 -7.24
C CYS A 162 -5.99 3.71 -8.60
N THR A 163 -6.49 2.50 -8.85
CA THR A 163 -7.28 2.22 -10.05
C THR A 163 -8.67 2.86 -9.97
N TRP A 164 -9.28 3.14 -11.13
CA TRP A 164 -10.59 3.82 -11.22
C TRP A 164 -11.74 3.13 -10.43
N ASP A 165 -11.73 1.80 -10.36
CA ASP A 165 -12.67 1.02 -9.56
C ASP A 165 -12.44 1.21 -8.04
N GLU A 166 -11.17 1.13 -7.58
CA GLU A 166 -10.82 1.38 -6.18
C GLU A 166 -11.14 2.82 -5.75
N ALA A 167 -10.90 3.80 -6.62
CA ALA A 167 -11.22 5.20 -6.39
C ALA A 167 -12.73 5.40 -6.16
N THR A 168 -13.56 4.79 -7.02
CA THR A 168 -15.02 4.81 -6.91
C THR A 168 -15.47 4.19 -5.58
N GLN A 169 -14.91 3.04 -5.21
CA GLN A 169 -15.18 2.35 -3.94
C GLN A 169 -14.79 3.19 -2.71
N TYR A 170 -13.60 3.80 -2.69
CA TYR A 170 -13.14 4.66 -1.60
C TYR A 170 -14.03 5.91 -1.44
N ALA A 171 -14.39 6.53 -2.57
CA ALA A 171 -15.22 7.72 -2.61
C ALA A 171 -16.63 7.43 -2.07
N ILE A 172 -17.28 6.36 -2.55
CA ILE A 172 -18.62 5.96 -2.09
C ILE A 172 -18.60 5.52 -0.61
N ARG A 173 -17.56 4.81 -0.14
CA ARG A 173 -17.40 4.50 1.29
C ARG A 173 -17.28 5.75 2.15
N SER A 174 -16.51 6.74 1.71
CA SER A 174 -16.35 8.00 2.46
C SER A 174 -17.68 8.74 2.63
N LEU A 175 -18.56 8.67 1.64
CA LEU A 175 -19.92 9.22 1.68
C LEU A 175 -20.88 8.36 2.52
N GLN A 176 -20.79 7.03 2.41
CA GLN A 176 -21.55 6.08 3.22
C GLN A 176 -21.27 6.25 4.73
N GLN A 177 -20.00 6.47 5.10
CA GLN A 177 -19.62 6.78 6.49
C GLN A 177 -20.19 8.12 6.96
N GLU A 178 -20.10 9.18 6.16
CA GLU A 178 -20.65 10.49 6.50
C GLU A 178 -22.19 10.46 6.65
N LEU A 179 -22.89 9.73 5.78
CA LEU A 179 -24.34 9.56 5.85
C LEU A 179 -24.77 8.80 7.10
N ARG A 180 -24.15 7.64 7.40
CA ARG A 180 -24.51 6.83 8.58
C ARG A 180 -24.14 7.50 9.91
N GLY A 181 -23.09 8.32 9.93
CA GLY A 181 -22.77 9.19 11.07
C GLY A 181 -23.82 10.27 11.35
N ARG A 182 -24.68 10.59 10.37
CA ARG A 182 -25.80 11.55 10.50
C ARG A 182 -27.17 10.87 10.61
N ILE A 183 -27.34 9.68 10.01
CA ILE A 183 -28.60 8.94 9.87
C ILE A 183 -28.31 7.44 10.11
N MET A 184 -28.34 7.00 11.37
CA MET A 184 -27.86 5.67 11.78
C MET A 184 -28.78 4.50 11.38
N ASP A 185 -30.10 4.71 11.36
CA ASP A 185 -31.11 3.64 11.29
C ASP A 185 -31.55 3.24 9.87
N ARG A 186 -30.87 3.75 8.83
CA ARG A 186 -31.11 3.38 7.42
C ARG A 186 -29.80 3.01 6.73
N ARG A 187 -29.83 1.99 5.87
CA ARG A 187 -28.80 1.82 4.83
C ARG A 187 -29.01 2.94 3.81
N PRO A 188 -27.96 3.64 3.32
CA PRO A 188 -28.13 4.57 2.22
C PRO A 188 -28.36 3.85 0.88
N LEU A 189 -29.11 4.50 0.01
CA LEU A 189 -29.35 4.07 -1.38
C LEU A 189 -28.31 4.70 -2.31
N LEU A 190 -27.56 3.87 -3.04
CA LEU A 190 -26.69 4.27 -4.13
C LEU A 190 -27.49 4.35 -5.44
N LEU A 191 -27.41 5.48 -6.14
CA LEU A 191 -28.00 5.69 -7.46
C LEU A 191 -26.93 6.06 -8.48
N GLY A 192 -27.14 5.71 -9.75
CA GLY A 192 -26.34 6.20 -10.88
C GLY A 192 -26.94 5.80 -12.23
N ALA A 193 -26.80 6.68 -13.23
CA ALA A 193 -27.36 6.48 -14.57
C ALA A 193 -26.30 6.13 -15.63
N ARG A 194 -25.19 6.87 -15.71
CA ARG A 194 -24.16 6.69 -16.75
C ARG A 194 -22.83 6.11 -16.25
N MET A 195 -22.64 5.96 -14.94
CA MET A 195 -21.55 5.14 -14.37
C MET A 195 -21.78 3.64 -14.61
N ASP A 196 -20.71 2.84 -14.53
CA ASP A 196 -20.81 1.39 -14.76
C ASP A 196 -21.70 0.69 -13.70
N PRO A 197 -22.79 0.02 -14.11
CA PRO A 197 -23.74 -0.54 -13.17
C PRO A 197 -23.23 -1.80 -12.45
N THR A 198 -22.21 -2.47 -13.00
CA THR A 198 -21.56 -3.63 -12.37
C THR A 198 -20.67 -3.17 -11.22
N LEU A 199 -19.87 -2.12 -11.46
CA LEU A 199 -19.05 -1.47 -10.44
C LEU A 199 -19.91 -0.87 -9.33
N LEU A 200 -20.99 -0.16 -9.65
CA LEU A 200 -21.88 0.40 -8.62
C LEU A 200 -22.60 -0.68 -7.82
N ASN A 201 -23.14 -1.72 -8.45
CA ASN A 201 -23.77 -2.84 -7.74
C ASN A 201 -22.77 -3.59 -6.83
N SER A 202 -21.58 -3.89 -7.34
CA SER A 202 -20.52 -4.55 -6.56
C SER A 202 -20.03 -3.67 -5.40
N THR A 203 -19.91 -2.36 -5.62
CA THR A 203 -19.58 -1.38 -4.56
C THR A 203 -20.70 -1.28 -3.52
N ALA A 204 -21.97 -1.34 -3.93
CA ALA A 204 -23.10 -1.35 -3.01
C ALA A 204 -23.10 -2.61 -2.13
N GLN A 205 -22.87 -3.80 -2.70
CA GLN A 205 -22.70 -5.04 -1.94
C GLN A 205 -21.51 -4.93 -0.97
N MET A 206 -20.35 -4.44 -1.45
CA MET A 206 -19.11 -4.24 -0.68
C MET A 206 -19.23 -3.24 0.48
N LEU A 207 -20.25 -2.38 0.48
CA LEU A 207 -20.49 -1.33 1.48
C LEU A 207 -21.89 -1.46 2.12
N GLY A 208 -22.56 -2.60 1.88
CA GLY A 208 -23.94 -2.91 2.26
C GLY A 208 -24.90 -1.72 2.15
N LEU A 209 -24.83 -1.06 0.99
CA LEU A 209 -25.77 -0.06 0.52
C LEU A 209 -26.92 -0.76 -0.22
N GLU A 210 -28.04 -0.06 -0.34
CA GLU A 210 -29.06 -0.43 -1.32
C GLU A 210 -28.65 0.15 -2.69
N TYR A 211 -29.08 -0.42 -3.81
CA TYR A 211 -28.69 0.04 -5.15
C TYR A 211 -29.88 0.19 -6.09
N LEU A 212 -29.94 1.31 -6.81
CA LEU A 212 -30.92 1.60 -7.86
C LEU A 212 -30.22 2.19 -9.09
N HIS A 213 -30.16 1.40 -10.17
CA HIS A 213 -29.72 1.91 -11.46
C HIS A 213 -30.80 2.82 -12.08
N VAL A 214 -30.41 4.03 -12.47
CA VAL A 214 -31.29 5.03 -13.08
C VAL A 214 -31.24 4.85 -14.60
N LEU A 215 -32.18 4.07 -15.13
CA LEU A 215 -32.29 3.82 -16.57
C LEU A 215 -32.43 5.15 -17.35
N ASP A 216 -31.66 5.27 -18.43
CA ASP A 216 -31.73 6.35 -19.42
C ASP A 216 -31.65 7.81 -18.90
N ASP A 217 -31.05 8.05 -17.72
CA ASP A 217 -31.04 9.36 -17.01
C ASP A 217 -32.44 9.81 -16.51
N ASP A 218 -33.39 8.89 -16.35
CA ASP A 218 -34.74 9.19 -15.84
C ASP A 218 -34.75 9.42 -14.31
N TRP A 219 -34.24 10.58 -13.88
CA TRP A 219 -34.28 11.02 -12.48
C TRP A 219 -35.71 11.27 -11.97
N HIS A 220 -36.67 11.53 -12.87
CA HIS A 220 -38.08 11.73 -12.53
C HIS A 220 -38.77 10.40 -12.14
N GLY A 221 -38.60 9.34 -12.93
CA GLY A 221 -39.06 7.99 -12.57
C GLY A 221 -38.19 7.31 -11.50
N ALA A 222 -36.94 7.72 -11.31
CA ALA A 222 -36.14 7.35 -10.13
C ALA A 222 -36.75 7.96 -8.85
N LYS A 223 -37.11 9.26 -8.87
CA LYS A 223 -37.83 9.94 -7.78
C LYS A 223 -39.16 9.25 -7.44
N TYR A 224 -39.95 8.86 -8.44
CA TYR A 224 -41.21 8.13 -8.21
C TYR A 224 -40.97 6.77 -7.53
N ARG A 225 -40.02 5.97 -8.04
CA ARG A 225 -39.63 4.67 -7.45
C ARG A 225 -39.14 4.85 -6.00
N LEU A 226 -38.25 5.80 -5.75
CA LEU A 226 -37.71 6.06 -4.41
C LEU A 226 -38.82 6.47 -3.43
N CYS A 227 -39.70 7.39 -3.82
CA CYS A 227 -40.82 7.81 -2.98
C CYS A 227 -41.78 6.66 -2.63
N ARG A 228 -42.01 5.73 -3.57
CA ARG A 228 -42.86 4.54 -3.39
C ARG A 228 -42.21 3.48 -2.49
N ASP A 229 -40.93 3.19 -2.70
CA ASP A 229 -40.27 1.99 -2.16
C ASP A 229 -39.44 2.27 -0.88
N PHE A 230 -38.92 3.49 -0.72
CA PHE A 230 -37.98 3.85 0.37
C PHE A 230 -38.41 5.09 1.19
N GLY A 231 -39.22 5.97 0.58
CA GLY A 231 -39.83 7.15 1.19
C GLY A 231 -38.98 8.44 1.16
N ALA A 232 -39.65 9.59 1.23
CA ALA A 232 -39.12 10.92 0.94
C ALA A 232 -37.94 11.44 1.81
N GLN A 233 -37.52 10.73 2.86
CA GLN A 233 -36.37 11.08 3.70
C GLN A 233 -35.32 9.96 3.78
N HIS A 234 -35.30 9.05 2.79
CA HIS A 234 -34.27 8.04 2.67
C HIS A 234 -32.92 8.67 2.21
N PRO A 235 -31.78 8.38 2.87
CA PRO A 235 -30.50 8.98 2.54
C PRO A 235 -29.89 8.41 1.25
N VAL A 236 -29.45 9.29 0.34
CA VAL A 236 -28.96 8.88 -1.00
C VAL A 236 -27.50 9.25 -1.27
N ILE A 237 -26.80 8.39 -2.01
CA ILE A 237 -25.54 8.68 -2.68
C ILE A 237 -25.82 8.67 -4.18
N VAL A 238 -25.66 9.80 -4.85
CA VAL A 238 -25.69 9.86 -6.33
C VAL A 238 -24.27 9.72 -6.84
N ALA A 239 -24.00 8.65 -7.59
CA ALA A 239 -22.76 8.41 -8.30
C ALA A 239 -22.96 8.77 -9.78
N SER A 240 -22.22 9.80 -10.21
CA SER A 240 -22.33 10.41 -11.53
C SER A 240 -20.96 10.51 -12.19
N THR A 241 -20.92 10.56 -13.52
CA THR A 241 -19.70 10.73 -14.30
C THR A 241 -19.82 11.88 -15.31
N LEU A 242 -18.73 12.63 -15.46
CA LEU A 242 -18.54 13.68 -16.46
C LEU A 242 -17.97 13.14 -17.78
N GLY A 243 -17.87 11.81 -17.94
CA GLY A 243 -17.42 11.15 -19.16
C GLY A 243 -17.02 9.70 -18.92
N ASN A 244 -17.92 8.76 -19.17
CA ASN A 244 -17.67 7.32 -19.04
C ASN A 244 -16.87 6.73 -20.23
N MET A 245 -16.66 5.42 -20.21
CA MET A 245 -15.96 4.69 -21.28
C MET A 245 -16.70 4.64 -22.63
N LYS A 246 -17.99 5.02 -22.69
CA LYS A 246 -18.76 5.22 -23.93
C LYS A 246 -18.83 6.71 -24.34
N GLY A 247 -18.18 7.62 -23.61
CA GLY A 247 -18.22 9.07 -23.86
C GLY A 247 -19.49 9.78 -23.37
N HIS A 248 -20.32 9.14 -22.53
CA HIS A 248 -21.55 9.73 -21.97
C HIS A 248 -21.27 10.40 -20.61
N SER A 249 -21.99 11.49 -20.32
CA SER A 249 -22.08 12.15 -19.00
C SER A 249 -23.51 12.00 -18.46
N ASP A 250 -23.69 11.92 -17.14
CA ASP A 250 -25.01 12.05 -16.51
C ASP A 250 -25.57 13.48 -16.67
N ASN A 251 -26.89 13.64 -16.57
CA ASN A 251 -27.54 14.95 -16.56
C ASN A 251 -27.44 15.63 -15.18
N PHE A 252 -26.42 16.48 -15.03
CA PHE A 252 -26.16 17.22 -13.78
C PHE A 252 -27.27 18.19 -13.35
N ASP A 253 -28.10 18.70 -14.25
CA ASP A 253 -29.25 19.54 -13.86
C ASP A 253 -30.36 18.69 -13.23
N ALA A 254 -30.73 17.57 -13.85
CA ALA A 254 -31.74 16.65 -13.31
C ALA A 254 -31.29 16.00 -11.98
N ILE A 255 -29.99 15.73 -11.82
CA ILE A 255 -29.38 15.31 -10.55
C ILE A 255 -29.56 16.38 -9.47
N CYS A 256 -29.48 17.66 -9.82
CA CYS A 256 -29.60 18.76 -8.86
C CYS A 256 -31.05 19.04 -8.48
N GLU A 257 -32.00 18.92 -9.41
CA GLU A 257 -33.43 18.92 -9.11
C GLU A 257 -33.78 17.78 -8.13
N PHE A 258 -33.27 16.57 -8.38
CA PHE A 258 -33.43 15.43 -7.48
C PHE A 258 -32.81 15.66 -6.08
N LEU A 259 -31.55 16.14 -6.02
CA LEU A 259 -30.84 16.38 -4.76
C LEU A 259 -31.31 17.65 -4.00
N ALA A 260 -32.13 18.51 -4.60
CA ALA A 260 -32.81 19.58 -3.88
C ALA A 260 -33.96 19.08 -2.98
N GLU A 261 -34.55 17.91 -3.30
CA GLU A 261 -35.67 17.32 -2.55
C GLU A 261 -35.25 16.17 -1.62
N TYR A 262 -34.18 15.43 -1.94
CA TYR A 262 -33.74 14.26 -1.18
C TYR A 262 -32.50 14.54 -0.29
N PRO A 263 -32.41 13.93 0.92
CA PRO A 263 -31.26 14.08 1.80
C PRO A 263 -30.05 13.31 1.26
N GLY A 264 -29.30 13.95 0.35
CA GLY A 264 -28.32 13.26 -0.48
C GLY A 264 -26.95 13.89 -0.57
N VAL A 265 -26.03 13.16 -1.21
CA VAL A 265 -24.64 13.57 -1.46
C VAL A 265 -24.18 13.12 -2.85
N LEU A 266 -23.36 13.94 -3.51
CA LEU A 266 -22.92 13.75 -4.89
C LEU A 266 -21.46 13.25 -4.97
N HIS A 267 -21.28 12.11 -5.61
CA HIS A 267 -19.99 11.61 -6.10
C HIS A 267 -19.85 11.91 -7.60
N VAL A 268 -18.69 12.41 -8.00
CA VAL A 268 -18.39 12.74 -9.41
C VAL A 268 -17.13 12.02 -9.88
N ASP A 269 -17.30 11.06 -10.78
CA ASP A 269 -16.22 10.54 -11.61
C ASP A 269 -15.90 11.55 -12.72
N ALA A 270 -14.72 12.15 -12.63
CA ALA A 270 -14.16 13.02 -13.66
C ALA A 270 -12.90 12.40 -14.31
N SER A 271 -12.64 11.11 -14.10
CA SER A 271 -11.38 10.44 -14.48
C SER A 271 -10.90 10.74 -15.91
N ARG A 272 -11.81 10.77 -16.89
CA ARG A 272 -11.48 10.99 -18.31
C ARG A 272 -11.34 12.48 -18.67
N ASN A 273 -12.10 13.37 -18.03
CA ASN A 273 -12.23 14.79 -18.42
C ASN A 273 -11.65 15.81 -17.41
N PHE A 274 -11.23 15.41 -16.21
CA PHE A 274 -10.82 16.31 -15.12
C PHE A 274 -9.73 17.31 -15.51
N ASP A 275 -8.66 16.86 -16.16
CA ASP A 275 -7.52 17.72 -16.49
C ASP A 275 -7.90 18.78 -17.54
N PHE A 276 -8.78 18.45 -18.50
CA PHE A 276 -9.37 19.43 -19.42
C PHE A 276 -10.33 20.40 -18.69
N LEU A 277 -11.27 19.87 -17.91
CA LEU A 277 -12.26 20.66 -17.17
C LEU A 277 -11.63 21.65 -16.17
N THR A 278 -10.47 21.31 -15.59
CA THR A 278 -9.77 22.14 -14.61
C THR A 278 -8.77 23.13 -15.22
N THR A 279 -8.26 22.89 -16.43
CA THR A 279 -7.31 23.80 -17.11
C THR A 279 -7.98 24.81 -18.05
N LEU A 280 -9.26 24.65 -18.38
CA LEU A 280 -10.01 25.63 -19.17
C LEU A 280 -10.08 27.00 -18.49
N ALA A 281 -9.52 28.03 -19.15
CA ALA A 281 -9.61 29.43 -18.73
C ALA A 281 -11.06 29.94 -18.70
N ASP A 282 -11.38 30.78 -17.72
CA ASP A 282 -12.75 31.22 -17.40
C ASP A 282 -13.54 31.86 -18.56
N GLY A 283 -12.86 32.51 -19.51
CA GLY A 283 -13.50 33.06 -20.71
C GLY A 283 -13.97 31.99 -21.69
N GLU A 284 -13.10 31.04 -22.03
CA GLU A 284 -13.46 29.89 -22.88
C GLU A 284 -14.44 28.95 -22.17
N ARG A 285 -14.32 28.79 -20.84
CA ARG A 285 -15.27 28.05 -20.01
C ARG A 285 -16.70 28.53 -20.20
N LYS A 286 -16.95 29.84 -19.97
CA LYS A 286 -18.26 30.48 -20.15
C LYS A 286 -18.76 30.39 -21.60
N LYS A 287 -17.88 30.65 -22.57
CA LYS A 287 -18.18 30.56 -24.01
C LYS A 287 -18.59 29.15 -24.47
N LYS A 288 -18.11 28.10 -23.79
CA LYS A 288 -18.45 26.70 -24.07
C LYS A 288 -19.57 26.13 -23.18
N GLY A 289 -20.10 26.90 -22.21
CA GLY A 289 -21.09 26.42 -21.24
C GLY A 289 -20.58 25.33 -20.28
N VAL A 290 -19.26 25.22 -20.09
CA VAL A 290 -18.63 24.17 -19.29
C VAL A 290 -18.60 24.58 -17.82
N ARG A 291 -19.31 23.88 -16.93
CA ARG A 291 -19.33 24.22 -15.50
C ARG A 291 -17.97 24.05 -14.84
N ARG A 292 -17.74 24.74 -13.73
CA ARG A 292 -16.64 24.43 -12.79
C ARG A 292 -16.98 23.15 -12.02
N LEU A 293 -15.94 22.46 -11.55
CA LEU A 293 -16.04 21.36 -10.58
C LEU A 293 -15.34 21.82 -9.30
N ALA A 294 -15.98 21.63 -8.15
CA ALA A 294 -15.45 21.99 -6.83
C ALA A 294 -15.61 20.84 -5.84
N LEU A 295 -14.61 20.66 -4.98
CA LEU A 295 -14.66 19.71 -3.87
C LEU A 295 -15.18 20.44 -2.63
N ARG A 296 -16.26 19.91 -2.02
CA ARG A 296 -16.94 20.53 -0.88
C ARG A 296 -17.38 19.49 0.14
N ARG A 297 -17.45 19.87 1.42
CA ARG A 297 -18.06 18.99 2.44
C ARG A 297 -19.58 18.92 2.20
N PRO A 298 -20.20 17.74 2.17
CA PRO A 298 -21.62 17.60 1.86
C PRO A 298 -22.54 18.25 2.90
N CYS A 299 -23.46 19.08 2.41
CA CYS A 299 -24.66 19.52 3.12
C CYS A 299 -25.88 18.77 2.56
N LEU A 300 -26.66 18.10 3.42
CA LEU A 300 -27.72 17.17 2.99
C LEU A 300 -28.99 17.85 2.42
N LYS A 301 -29.02 19.18 2.31
CA LYS A 301 -30.18 19.96 1.81
C LYS A 301 -29.78 21.15 0.94
N ASN A 302 -28.57 21.14 0.38
CA ASN A 302 -28.13 22.17 -0.57
C ASN A 302 -28.20 21.63 -1.99
N ASN A 303 -28.55 22.50 -2.93
CA ASN A 303 -28.39 22.22 -4.35
C ASN A 303 -26.91 21.88 -4.64
N PRO A 304 -26.59 20.74 -5.30
CA PRO A 304 -25.22 20.41 -5.68
C PRO A 304 -24.63 21.37 -6.72
N ILE A 305 -25.44 22.19 -7.39
CA ILE A 305 -24.98 23.23 -8.31
C ILE A 305 -25.25 24.62 -7.76
N GLU A 306 -24.18 25.42 -7.70
CA GLU A 306 -24.18 26.79 -7.21
C GLU A 306 -23.68 27.72 -8.33
N GLY A 307 -24.63 28.38 -9.00
CA GLY A 307 -24.35 29.13 -10.23
C GLY A 307 -23.78 28.24 -11.32
N ASP A 308 -22.51 28.47 -11.68
CA ASP A 308 -21.77 27.75 -12.73
C ASP A 308 -20.82 26.68 -12.14
N THR A 309 -21.10 26.16 -10.94
CA THR A 309 -20.20 25.23 -10.23
C THR A 309 -20.92 23.98 -9.74
N ILE A 310 -20.41 22.80 -10.10
CA ILE A 310 -20.79 21.50 -9.54
C ILE A 310 -19.99 21.27 -8.25
N ASN A 311 -20.66 21.30 -7.10
CA ASN A 311 -20.12 21.02 -5.78
C ASN A 311 -20.21 19.51 -5.48
N ALA A 312 -19.12 18.79 -5.73
CA ALA A 312 -19.00 17.36 -5.46
C ALA A 312 -18.49 17.10 -4.03
N ALA A 313 -19.02 16.07 -3.38
CA ALA A 313 -18.61 15.64 -2.06
C ALA A 313 -17.37 14.71 -2.10
N THR A 314 -17.19 13.99 -3.20
CA THR A 314 -15.97 13.24 -3.57
C THR A 314 -15.78 13.27 -5.09
N ILE A 315 -14.53 13.28 -5.55
CA ILE A 315 -14.19 13.35 -6.98
C ILE A 315 -13.17 12.24 -7.34
N VAL A 316 -13.36 11.59 -8.49
CA VAL A 316 -12.28 10.86 -9.18
C VAL A 316 -11.60 11.80 -10.17
N ALA A 317 -10.34 12.14 -9.94
CA ALA A 317 -9.65 13.24 -10.59
C ALA A 317 -8.54 12.76 -11.55
N GLY A 318 -8.85 12.78 -12.84
CA GLY A 318 -7.91 12.53 -13.93
C GLY A 318 -7.52 11.05 -14.08
N GLY A 319 -6.84 10.75 -15.20
CA GLY A 319 -6.45 9.39 -15.55
C GLY A 319 -5.07 9.34 -16.20
N MET A 320 -4.25 8.39 -15.76
CA MET A 320 -3.03 7.99 -16.44
C MET A 320 -3.39 7.03 -17.58
N ASN A 321 -3.50 7.57 -18.79
CA ASN A 321 -3.63 6.82 -20.03
C ASN A 321 -2.28 6.15 -20.37
N THR A 322 -1.91 5.15 -19.57
CA THR A 322 -0.71 4.30 -19.75
C THR A 322 -1.04 2.80 -19.64
N THR A 323 -2.20 2.44 -19.08
CA THR A 323 -2.64 1.07 -18.80
C THR A 323 -4.16 1.02 -18.61
N TYR A 324 -4.74 -0.17 -18.62
CA TYR A 324 -6.16 -0.39 -18.28
C TYR A 324 -6.26 -1.51 -17.22
N PRO A 325 -7.02 -1.32 -16.11
CA PRO A 325 -7.77 -0.11 -15.75
C PRO A 325 -6.84 1.09 -15.48
N PRO A 326 -7.26 2.32 -15.83
CA PRO A 326 -6.42 3.50 -15.64
C PRO A 326 -6.23 3.79 -14.15
N TYR A 327 -5.05 4.28 -13.80
CA TYR A 327 -4.80 4.87 -12.50
C TYR A 327 -5.32 6.31 -12.45
N VAL A 328 -5.89 6.69 -11.32
CA VAL A 328 -6.58 7.96 -11.09
C VAL A 328 -6.21 8.53 -9.71
N VAL A 329 -6.53 9.80 -9.44
CA VAL A 329 -6.44 10.36 -8.07
C VAL A 329 -7.84 10.42 -7.47
N VAL A 330 -8.10 9.72 -6.36
CA VAL A 330 -9.37 9.93 -5.62
C VAL A 330 -9.23 11.11 -4.66
N LEU A 331 -10.24 11.98 -4.57
CA LEU A 331 -10.24 13.19 -3.74
C LEU A 331 -11.49 13.27 -2.86
N ARG A 332 -11.30 13.67 -1.59
CA ARG A 332 -12.36 14.06 -0.65
C ARG A 332 -11.89 15.17 0.30
N PRO A 333 -12.80 15.97 0.88
CA PRO A 333 -12.44 16.85 1.98
C PRO A 333 -11.85 16.06 3.15
N GLN A 334 -10.83 16.62 3.82
CA GLN A 334 -10.16 15.97 4.96
C GLN A 334 -11.14 15.52 6.05
N THR A 335 -12.18 16.34 6.29
CA THR A 335 -13.22 16.19 7.31
C THR A 335 -14.33 15.18 6.99
N LEU A 336 -14.37 14.61 5.78
CA LEU A 336 -15.36 13.60 5.36
C LEU A 336 -14.96 12.20 5.86
N GLY A 337 -15.90 11.41 6.38
CA GLY A 337 -15.70 9.98 6.60
C GLY A 337 -14.59 9.64 7.63
N SER A 338 -14.91 9.80 8.92
CA SER A 338 -13.93 9.59 9.99
C SER A 338 -14.59 9.09 11.28
N LEU A 339 -15.14 7.87 11.25
CA LEU A 339 -15.83 7.26 12.40
C LEU A 339 -15.05 6.14 13.11
N TYR A 340 -14.06 5.51 12.45
CA TYR A 340 -13.19 4.52 13.07
C TYR A 340 -11.84 4.47 12.36
N ARG A 341 -10.73 4.57 13.13
CA ARG A 341 -9.33 4.57 12.63
C ARG A 341 -8.37 4.05 13.73
N PRO A 342 -8.36 2.75 14.04
CA PRO A 342 -7.36 2.18 14.95
C PRO A 342 -5.96 2.32 14.33
N LEU A 343 -4.97 2.70 15.14
CA LEU A 343 -3.57 2.71 14.71
C LEU A 343 -3.03 1.27 14.74
N VAL A 344 -2.64 0.74 13.59
CA VAL A 344 -2.04 -0.59 13.48
C VAL A 344 -0.53 -0.44 13.61
N GLU A 345 0.04 -0.90 14.73
CA GLU A 345 1.41 -0.53 15.11
C GLU A 345 2.47 -0.98 14.10
N TYR A 346 2.36 -2.20 13.54
CA TYR A 346 3.35 -2.74 12.59
C TYR A 346 3.29 -2.15 11.18
N VAL A 347 2.26 -1.37 10.82
CA VAL A 347 2.26 -0.52 9.60
C VAL A 347 2.29 0.97 9.92
N ARG A 348 2.34 1.33 11.21
CA ARG A 348 2.45 2.69 11.75
C ARG A 348 1.45 3.68 11.10
N GLY A 349 0.22 3.22 10.91
CA GLY A 349 -0.86 3.98 10.28
C GLY A 349 -2.23 3.39 10.57
N THR A 350 -3.27 4.11 10.16
CA THR A 350 -4.68 3.70 10.28
C THR A 350 -5.22 3.10 8.97
N ASP A 351 -4.46 3.25 7.88
CA ASP A 351 -4.74 2.80 6.52
C ASP A 351 -6.20 2.99 6.09
N SER A 352 -6.59 4.23 5.78
CA SER A 352 -7.95 4.48 5.28
C SER A 352 -8.20 4.07 3.82
N THR A 353 -7.24 3.48 3.10
CA THR A 353 -7.42 3.04 1.68
C THR A 353 -8.44 1.89 1.53
N ILE A 354 -8.66 1.36 0.33
CA ILE A 354 -9.42 0.09 0.13
C ILE A 354 -8.45 -1.10 0.05
N SER A 355 -7.39 -0.99 -0.77
CA SER A 355 -6.45 -2.08 -1.08
C SER A 355 -5.25 -2.26 -0.13
N GLY A 356 -4.96 -1.28 0.74
CA GLY A 356 -3.86 -1.34 1.71
C GLY A 356 -2.48 -1.20 1.08
N SER A 357 -1.86 -2.31 0.65
CA SER A 357 -0.63 -2.28 -0.14
C SER A 357 -0.93 -1.78 -1.55
N ARG A 358 -0.20 -0.78 -2.04
CA ARG A 358 -0.36 -0.23 -3.40
C ARG A 358 1.00 -0.08 -4.09
N ASP A 359 1.03 -0.24 -5.40
CA ASP A 359 2.25 -0.04 -6.17
C ASP A 359 2.65 1.44 -6.16
N SER A 360 3.95 1.73 -6.04
CA SER A 360 4.43 3.11 -5.91
C SER A 360 4.80 3.79 -7.24
N ILE A 361 4.83 3.03 -8.35
CA ILE A 361 5.13 3.56 -9.69
C ILE A 361 3.98 4.43 -10.25
N PRO A 362 2.68 4.08 -10.13
CA PRO A 362 1.59 4.95 -10.57
C PRO A 362 1.58 6.31 -9.88
N PRO A 363 1.80 6.45 -8.54
CA PRO A 363 2.04 7.75 -7.91
C PRO A 363 3.13 8.60 -8.56
N LEU A 364 4.25 7.99 -9.02
CA LEU A 364 5.29 8.73 -9.75
C LEU A 364 4.84 9.13 -11.17
N LEU A 365 4.16 8.25 -11.89
CA LEU A 365 3.62 8.58 -13.23
C LEU A 365 2.64 9.75 -13.12
N ALA A 366 1.73 9.71 -12.14
CA ALA A 366 0.76 10.76 -11.84
C ALA A 366 1.47 12.10 -11.56
N TYR A 367 2.48 12.09 -10.71
CA TYR A 367 3.26 13.26 -10.34
C TYR A 367 4.06 13.85 -11.52
N LEU A 368 4.71 13.02 -12.33
CA LEU A 368 5.47 13.48 -13.49
C LEU A 368 4.55 13.99 -14.62
N GLN A 369 3.33 13.42 -14.75
CA GLN A 369 2.27 13.95 -15.62
C GLN A 369 1.77 15.32 -15.11
N GLU A 370 1.51 15.46 -13.81
CA GLU A 370 1.11 16.73 -13.19
C GLU A 370 2.18 17.83 -13.37
N LEU A 371 3.47 17.49 -13.21
CA LEU A 371 4.58 18.41 -13.50
C LEU A 371 4.62 18.85 -14.97
N ARG A 372 4.27 17.98 -15.92
CA ARG A 372 4.22 18.31 -17.36
C ARG A 372 3.06 19.24 -17.72
N PHE A 373 1.98 19.26 -16.92
CA PHE A 373 0.93 20.28 -17.04
C PHE A 373 1.34 21.64 -16.45
N GLY A 374 2.23 21.65 -15.45
CA GLY A 374 2.72 22.88 -14.81
C GLY A 374 1.67 23.62 -13.97
N SER A 375 2.08 24.72 -13.34
CA SER A 375 1.30 25.41 -12.29
C SER A 375 -0.04 26.01 -12.72
N CYS A 376 -0.32 26.06 -14.03
CA CYS A 376 -1.53 26.68 -14.60
C CYS A 376 -2.27 25.77 -15.60
N GLY A 377 -1.78 24.56 -15.86
CA GLY A 377 -1.99 23.90 -17.15
C GLY A 377 -1.10 24.48 -18.25
N VAL A 378 -1.16 23.85 -19.44
CA VAL A 378 -0.28 24.13 -20.59
C VAL A 378 -0.46 25.56 -21.10
N THR A 379 0.64 26.21 -21.50
CA THR A 379 0.61 27.54 -22.10
C THR A 379 -0.11 27.59 -23.46
N PHE A 380 -0.70 28.74 -23.76
CA PHE A 380 -1.92 28.90 -24.59
C PHE A 380 -1.92 28.45 -26.07
N ASP A 381 -0.84 27.86 -26.60
CA ASP A 381 -0.74 27.49 -28.02
C ASP A 381 -1.05 26.00 -28.33
N LYS A 382 -1.29 25.15 -27.32
CA LYS A 382 -1.58 23.71 -27.49
C LYS A 382 -2.70 23.23 -26.54
N PRO A 383 -3.49 22.20 -26.89
CA PRO A 383 -4.58 21.70 -26.04
C PRO A 383 -4.07 21.22 -24.67
N PRO A 384 -4.57 21.77 -23.53
CA PRO A 384 -4.03 21.47 -22.20
C PRO A 384 -4.55 20.17 -21.58
N GLY A 385 -5.41 19.42 -22.27
CA GLY A 385 -6.03 18.21 -21.73
C GLY A 385 -6.73 17.36 -22.80
N LEU A 386 -7.15 16.18 -22.36
CA LEU A 386 -7.87 15.19 -23.15
C LEU A 386 -9.26 15.71 -23.53
N LEU A 387 -9.67 15.50 -24.79
CA LEU A 387 -11.06 15.69 -25.20
C LEU A 387 -11.55 14.43 -25.90
N ASP A 388 -12.53 13.75 -25.30
CA ASP A 388 -13.26 12.68 -25.95
C ASP A 388 -14.21 13.22 -27.01
N ILE A 389 -14.24 12.54 -28.15
CA ILE A 389 -15.15 12.80 -29.26
C ILE A 389 -15.79 11.49 -29.67
N VAL A 390 -17.12 11.44 -29.66
CA VAL A 390 -17.90 10.35 -30.25
C VAL A 390 -18.42 10.81 -31.59
N VAL A 391 -18.04 10.12 -32.66
CA VAL A 391 -18.55 10.34 -34.03
C VAL A 391 -19.38 9.13 -34.48
N GLN A 392 -20.44 9.37 -35.24
CA GLN A 392 -21.19 8.32 -35.94
C GLN A 392 -20.86 8.42 -37.43
N THR A 393 -20.57 7.28 -38.07
CA THR A 393 -20.22 7.24 -39.50
C THR A 393 -21.24 6.41 -40.29
N GLU A 394 -21.60 6.86 -41.49
CA GLU A 394 -22.54 6.14 -42.38
C GLU A 394 -21.98 4.79 -42.84
N THR A 395 -20.65 4.69 -42.97
CA THR A 395 -19.94 3.45 -43.31
C THR A 395 -19.13 2.96 -42.12
N LYS A 396 -19.06 1.62 -41.95
CA LYS A 396 -18.26 1.00 -40.88
C LYS A 396 -16.77 1.10 -41.19
N ILE A 397 -16.02 1.79 -40.33
CA ILE A 397 -14.55 1.89 -40.42
C ILE A 397 -13.94 0.49 -40.28
N SER A 398 -12.93 0.16 -41.10
CA SER A 398 -12.27 -1.15 -41.03
C SER A 398 -11.51 -1.34 -39.70
N ASN A 399 -11.38 -2.57 -39.21
CA ASN A 399 -10.64 -2.84 -37.97
C ASN A 399 -9.17 -2.38 -38.05
N MET A 400 -8.58 -2.39 -39.25
CA MET A 400 -7.22 -1.90 -39.48
C MET A 400 -7.12 -0.38 -39.30
N GLU A 401 -8.07 0.39 -39.84
CA GLU A 401 -8.11 1.85 -39.67
C GLU A 401 -8.53 2.25 -38.25
N GLN A 402 -9.42 1.49 -37.60
CA GLN A 402 -9.72 1.64 -36.17
C GLN A 402 -8.43 1.51 -35.33
N GLN A 403 -7.65 0.43 -35.54
CA GLN A 403 -6.39 0.22 -34.84
C GLN A 403 -5.33 1.29 -35.17
N ARG A 404 -5.24 1.70 -36.45
CA ARG A 404 -4.32 2.75 -36.93
C ARG A 404 -4.53 4.07 -36.20
N TRP A 405 -5.79 4.51 -36.06
CA TRP A 405 -6.11 5.80 -35.46
C TRP A 405 -6.36 5.71 -33.94
N GLY A 406 -6.65 4.52 -33.41
CA GLY A 406 -6.96 4.29 -32.00
C GLY A 406 -8.46 4.38 -31.68
N LEU A 407 -9.33 4.21 -32.66
CA LEU A 407 -10.79 4.37 -32.51
C LEU A 407 -11.38 3.19 -31.74
N LEU A 408 -12.07 3.47 -30.63
CA LEU A 408 -12.88 2.48 -29.92
C LEU A 408 -14.27 2.45 -30.55
N TRP A 409 -14.63 1.33 -31.17
CA TRP A 409 -15.99 1.12 -31.69
C TRP A 409 -17.01 1.08 -30.55
N LEU A 410 -18.13 1.78 -30.75
CA LEU A 410 -19.31 1.79 -29.89
C LEU A 410 -20.53 1.28 -30.69
N GLU A 411 -21.63 1.01 -29.99
CA GLU A 411 -22.91 0.65 -30.61
C GLU A 411 -23.39 1.65 -31.69
N ASP A 412 -24.30 1.21 -32.57
CA ASP A 412 -24.92 2.00 -33.65
C ASP A 412 -23.97 2.61 -34.71
N GLY A 413 -22.75 2.08 -34.84
CA GLY A 413 -21.75 2.63 -35.78
C GLY A 413 -21.11 3.92 -35.26
N LYS A 414 -21.16 4.14 -33.96
CA LYS A 414 -20.43 5.21 -33.27
C LYS A 414 -18.99 4.77 -32.99
N TYR A 415 -18.09 5.74 -32.88
CA TYR A 415 -16.68 5.55 -32.57
C TYR A 415 -16.24 6.62 -31.56
N LEU A 416 -15.73 6.19 -30.42
CA LEU A 416 -15.03 7.04 -29.46
C LEU A 416 -13.56 7.17 -29.87
N PHE A 417 -13.05 8.38 -29.86
CA PHE A 417 -11.63 8.66 -29.91
C PHE A 417 -11.30 9.89 -29.04
N THR A 418 -10.06 10.01 -28.59
CA THR A 418 -9.64 11.10 -27.69
C THR A 418 -8.60 11.97 -28.38
N LEU A 419 -8.76 13.29 -28.37
CA LEU A 419 -7.69 14.22 -28.71
C LEU A 419 -6.64 14.18 -27.58
N GLN A 420 -5.59 13.39 -27.78
CA GLN A 420 -4.42 13.33 -26.89
C GLN A 420 -3.51 14.56 -27.11
N PRO A 421 -2.76 15.03 -26.09
CA PRO A 421 -1.68 16.01 -26.25
C PRO A 421 -0.61 15.66 -27.28
N SER A 422 -0.57 14.40 -27.75
CA SER A 422 0.33 13.90 -28.78
C SER A 422 -0.20 13.88 -30.21
N VAL A 423 -1.48 14.25 -30.43
CA VAL A 423 -2.09 14.39 -31.76
C VAL A 423 -1.47 15.55 -32.54
N THR A 424 -1.07 15.30 -33.79
CA THR A 424 -0.62 16.36 -34.71
C THR A 424 -1.74 16.81 -35.66
N HIS A 425 -1.54 17.97 -36.31
CA HIS A 425 -2.39 18.40 -37.43
C HIS A 425 -2.46 17.37 -38.56
N GLY A 426 -1.37 16.64 -38.81
CA GLY A 426 -1.34 15.56 -39.80
C GLY A 426 -2.30 14.43 -39.43
N ASP A 427 -2.29 14.00 -38.16
CA ASP A 427 -3.17 12.93 -37.68
C ASP A 427 -4.64 13.33 -37.77
N MET A 428 -4.99 14.60 -37.47
CA MET A 428 -6.36 15.10 -37.60
C MET A 428 -6.84 15.10 -39.06
N VAL A 429 -6.01 15.56 -40.01
CA VAL A 429 -6.35 15.49 -41.44
C VAL A 429 -6.44 14.05 -41.94
N GLY A 430 -5.61 13.15 -41.42
CA GLY A 430 -5.68 11.72 -41.69
C GLY A 430 -6.99 11.10 -41.22
N LEU A 431 -7.30 11.23 -39.93
CA LEU A 431 -8.54 10.71 -39.35
C LEU A 431 -9.78 11.24 -40.06
N VAL A 432 -9.87 12.55 -40.33
CA VAL A 432 -11.03 13.14 -41.04
C VAL A 432 -11.19 12.54 -42.45
N ARG A 433 -10.11 12.21 -43.16
CA ARG A 433 -10.19 11.53 -44.47
C ARG A 433 -10.72 10.10 -44.34
N THR A 434 -10.24 9.34 -43.35
CA THR A 434 -10.74 7.99 -43.05
C THR A 434 -12.22 8.00 -42.65
N LEU A 435 -12.64 8.94 -41.79
CA LEU A 435 -14.05 9.13 -41.42
C LEU A 435 -14.92 9.54 -42.63
N SER A 436 -14.34 10.26 -43.59
CA SER A 436 -14.98 10.66 -44.86
C SER A 436 -14.87 9.58 -45.96
N GLY A 437 -14.50 8.34 -45.63
CA GLY A 437 -14.43 7.22 -46.58
C GLY A 437 -13.32 7.31 -47.64
N HIS A 438 -12.38 8.25 -47.51
CA HIS A 438 -11.29 8.43 -48.48
C HIS A 438 -10.09 7.52 -48.15
N CYS A 439 -9.55 6.82 -49.14
CA CYS A 439 -8.36 6.00 -48.97
C CYS A 439 -7.10 6.87 -48.76
N ILE A 440 -6.19 6.43 -47.88
CA ILE A 440 -4.96 7.15 -47.52
C ILE A 440 -3.74 6.33 -47.98
N GLU A 441 -3.17 6.70 -49.13
CA GLU A 441 -2.01 6.04 -49.73
C GLU A 441 -0.70 6.19 -48.94
N SER A 442 -0.65 7.13 -47.97
CA SER A 442 0.58 7.49 -47.26
C SER A 442 0.80 6.66 -45.98
N LYS A 443 2.05 6.16 -45.84
CA LYS A 443 2.64 5.82 -44.54
C LYS A 443 2.93 7.11 -43.77
N MET A 444 1.93 7.61 -43.05
CA MET A 444 2.17 8.61 -42.01
C MET A 444 2.79 7.91 -40.80
N GLU A 445 4.12 8.02 -40.64
CA GLU A 445 4.78 7.64 -39.40
C GLU A 445 4.40 8.65 -38.31
N PHE A 446 3.73 8.17 -37.26
CA PHE A 446 3.33 8.98 -36.13
C PHE A 446 4.57 9.59 -35.44
N MET A 447 4.77 10.90 -35.62
CA MET A 447 5.83 11.65 -34.96
C MET A 447 5.49 11.87 -33.49
N PRO A 448 6.32 11.41 -32.53
CA PRO A 448 6.05 11.65 -31.12
C PRO A 448 6.13 13.15 -30.78
N VAL A 449 5.48 13.50 -29.66
CA VAL A 449 5.66 14.78 -28.97
C VAL A 449 7.16 15.07 -28.81
N LYS A 450 7.58 16.29 -29.19
CA LYS A 450 8.93 16.75 -28.90
C LYS A 450 9.08 16.89 -27.38
N GLU A 451 10.04 16.19 -26.78
CA GLU A 451 10.25 16.24 -25.33
C GLU A 451 10.60 17.64 -24.81
N SER A 452 11.14 18.51 -25.68
CA SER A 452 11.33 19.95 -25.45
C SER A 452 10.07 20.71 -25.04
N ASP A 453 8.90 20.21 -25.47
CA ASP A 453 7.63 20.90 -25.31
C ASP A 453 6.99 20.60 -23.94
N TYR A 454 7.42 19.52 -23.27
CA TYR A 454 6.97 19.09 -21.94
C TYR A 454 8.14 18.55 -21.09
N PRO A 455 9.15 19.39 -20.81
CA PRO A 455 10.39 18.96 -20.18
C PRO A 455 10.18 18.57 -18.71
N LEU A 456 10.72 17.42 -18.30
CA LEU A 456 10.78 17.05 -16.88
C LEU A 456 11.96 17.77 -16.21
N PRO A 457 11.76 18.51 -15.09
CA PRO A 457 12.85 19.23 -14.44
C PRO A 457 13.99 18.32 -14.02
N HIS A 458 15.22 18.58 -14.48
CA HIS A 458 16.39 17.73 -14.21
C HIS A 458 16.63 17.45 -12.71
N ARG A 459 16.23 18.38 -11.82
CA ARG A 459 16.24 18.20 -10.36
C ARG A 459 15.39 17.00 -9.91
N VAL A 460 14.19 16.84 -10.47
CA VAL A 460 13.26 15.76 -10.15
C VAL A 460 13.81 14.43 -10.66
N SER A 461 14.29 14.37 -11.91
CA SER A 461 14.90 13.15 -12.46
C SER A 461 16.16 12.73 -11.70
N ARG A 462 16.94 13.70 -11.18
CA ARG A 462 18.08 13.45 -10.29
C ARG A 462 17.64 12.94 -8.90
N GLN A 463 16.58 13.52 -8.34
CA GLN A 463 16.00 13.11 -7.06
C GLN A 463 15.48 11.66 -7.10
N ILE A 464 14.70 11.28 -8.12
CA ILE A 464 14.21 9.90 -8.27
C ILE A 464 15.39 8.93 -8.47
N ARG A 465 16.40 9.28 -9.29
CA ARG A 465 17.65 8.48 -9.40
C ARG A 465 18.34 8.29 -8.06
N GLN A 466 18.43 9.33 -7.22
CA GLN A 466 19.09 9.21 -5.92
C GLN A 466 18.29 8.32 -4.96
N ILE A 467 16.96 8.44 -4.94
CA ILE A 467 16.09 7.58 -4.12
C ILE A 467 16.27 6.11 -4.53
N VAL A 468 16.21 5.81 -5.83
CA VAL A 468 16.41 4.44 -6.34
C VAL A 468 17.82 3.91 -6.06
N ARG A 469 18.86 4.74 -6.18
CA ARG A 469 20.24 4.39 -5.78
C ARG A 469 20.34 4.05 -4.29
N ASN A 470 19.73 4.85 -3.41
CA ASN A 470 19.72 4.60 -1.97
C ASN A 470 18.95 3.30 -1.63
N TRP A 471 17.79 3.08 -2.25
CA TRP A 471 16.97 1.87 -2.06
C TRP A 471 17.74 0.58 -2.36
N ARG A 472 18.55 0.56 -3.43
CA ARG A 472 19.40 -0.57 -3.81
C ARG A 472 20.45 -0.96 -2.75
N VAL A 473 20.81 -0.02 -1.87
CA VAL A 473 21.72 -0.25 -0.74
C VAL A 473 20.91 -0.71 0.48
N VAL A 474 19.95 0.10 0.94
CA VAL A 474 19.27 -0.16 2.22
C VAL A 474 18.32 -1.36 2.18
N SER A 475 17.77 -1.73 1.01
CA SER A 475 16.87 -2.88 0.90
C SER A 475 17.57 -4.21 1.20
N LYS A 476 18.92 -4.27 1.16
CA LYS A 476 19.71 -5.45 1.52
C LYS A 476 19.61 -5.83 3.01
N PHE A 477 19.33 -4.84 3.87
CA PHE A 477 19.25 -5.00 5.33
C PHE A 477 17.80 -4.95 5.86
N SER A 478 16.84 -4.71 4.97
CA SER A 478 15.41 -4.57 5.27
C SER A 478 14.80 -5.86 5.82
N GLY A 479 14.72 -6.00 7.14
CA GLY A 479 14.25 -7.21 7.84
C GLY A 479 12.84 -7.11 8.41
N GLY A 480 12.24 -5.93 8.51
CA GLY A 480 10.95 -5.75 9.23
C GLY A 480 9.68 -5.92 8.44
N TYR A 481 9.74 -6.19 7.14
CA TYR A 481 8.54 -6.35 6.31
C TYR A 481 8.71 -7.57 5.39
N PRO A 482 7.63 -8.35 5.14
CA PRO A 482 7.70 -9.64 4.46
C PRO A 482 7.80 -9.50 2.93
N LEU A 483 8.73 -8.67 2.44
CA LEU A 483 8.88 -8.26 1.04
C LEU A 483 10.20 -8.78 0.49
N ASN A 484 10.17 -9.57 -0.59
CA ASN A 484 11.35 -10.13 -1.22
C ASN A 484 12.02 -9.10 -2.16
N HIS A 485 13.13 -8.49 -1.73
CA HIS A 485 13.88 -7.53 -2.56
C HIS A 485 14.79 -8.20 -3.59
N ALA A 486 15.08 -9.50 -3.45
CA ALA A 486 16.05 -10.19 -4.31
C ALA A 486 15.54 -10.38 -5.75
N THR A 487 14.24 -10.55 -5.95
CA THR A 487 13.68 -10.72 -7.30
C THR A 487 13.89 -9.48 -8.16
N TYR A 488 13.51 -8.28 -7.70
CA TYR A 488 13.74 -7.06 -8.47
C TYR A 488 15.22 -6.70 -8.61
N SER A 489 16.11 -7.18 -7.72
CA SER A 489 17.56 -7.01 -7.90
C SER A 489 18.10 -7.66 -9.19
N VAL A 490 17.35 -8.64 -9.73
CA VAL A 490 17.70 -9.40 -10.95
C VAL A 490 16.75 -9.13 -12.11
N LEU A 491 15.44 -9.09 -11.84
CA LEU A 491 14.42 -8.84 -12.86
C LEU A 491 14.24 -7.36 -13.19
N GLY A 492 14.65 -6.43 -12.32
CA GLY A 492 14.54 -4.98 -12.57
C GLY A 492 15.07 -4.55 -13.94
N PRO A 493 16.31 -4.90 -14.33
CA PRO A 493 16.86 -4.64 -15.66
C PRO A 493 16.11 -5.31 -16.83
N VAL A 494 15.43 -6.45 -16.60
CA VAL A 494 14.64 -7.19 -17.60
C VAL A 494 13.23 -6.59 -17.79
N LEU A 495 12.64 -6.08 -16.71
CA LEU A 495 11.29 -5.53 -16.67
C LEU A 495 11.24 -4.05 -17.06
N ARG A 496 12.28 -3.30 -16.71
CA ARG A 496 12.47 -1.88 -17.02
C ARG A 496 12.15 -1.49 -18.48
N PRO A 497 12.57 -2.25 -19.53
CA PRO A 497 12.23 -1.93 -20.92
C PRO A 497 10.72 -1.99 -21.23
N PHE A 498 9.93 -2.74 -20.47
CA PHE A 498 8.49 -2.88 -20.70
C PHE A 498 7.66 -1.69 -20.17
N PHE A 499 8.28 -0.74 -19.46
CA PHE A 499 7.55 0.42 -18.90
C PHE A 499 6.93 1.33 -19.96
N SER A 500 7.51 1.42 -21.17
CA SER A 500 6.94 2.14 -22.31
C SER A 500 6.35 1.21 -23.38
N VAL A 501 5.94 -0.01 -22.98
CA VAL A 501 5.39 -1.03 -23.88
C VAL A 501 3.99 -1.45 -23.42
N TRP A 502 3.02 -1.30 -24.32
CA TRP A 502 1.65 -1.77 -24.08
C TRP A 502 1.59 -3.30 -24.09
N ILE A 503 1.05 -3.89 -23.01
CA ILE A 503 0.87 -5.33 -22.86
C ILE A 503 -0.51 -5.72 -23.43
N PRO A 504 -0.60 -6.58 -24.46
CA PRO A 504 -1.88 -6.89 -25.12
C PRO A 504 -2.89 -7.57 -24.19
N SER A 505 -4.16 -7.14 -24.26
CA SER A 505 -5.26 -7.71 -23.48
C SER A 505 -5.44 -9.22 -23.68
N ALA A 506 -5.52 -9.65 -24.95
CA ALA A 506 -5.61 -11.05 -25.31
C ALA A 506 -4.38 -11.91 -24.91
N TRP A 507 -3.27 -11.29 -24.48
CA TRP A 507 -2.16 -11.99 -23.83
C TRP A 507 -2.37 -12.04 -22.31
N TRP A 508 -2.50 -10.90 -21.65
CA TRP A 508 -2.52 -10.87 -20.19
C TRP A 508 -3.76 -11.57 -19.59
N SER A 509 -4.93 -11.46 -20.21
CA SER A 509 -6.15 -12.10 -19.67
C SER A 509 -6.03 -13.62 -19.69
N ARG A 510 -5.54 -14.19 -20.80
CA ARG A 510 -5.25 -15.64 -20.90
C ARG A 510 -4.17 -16.07 -19.93
N THR A 511 -3.08 -15.32 -19.81
CA THR A 511 -1.99 -15.70 -18.89
C THR A 511 -2.40 -15.53 -17.42
N ALA A 512 -3.35 -14.65 -17.09
CA ALA A 512 -3.97 -14.61 -15.76
C ALA A 512 -4.80 -15.89 -15.49
N GLU A 513 -5.61 -16.34 -16.45
CA GLU A 513 -6.36 -17.61 -16.37
C GLU A 513 -5.41 -18.82 -16.24
N GLU A 514 -4.35 -18.89 -17.04
CA GLU A 514 -3.32 -19.94 -16.98
C GLU A 514 -2.67 -20.04 -15.59
N ILE A 515 -2.36 -18.89 -14.98
CA ILE A 515 -1.79 -18.79 -13.63
C ILE A 515 -2.79 -19.23 -12.55
N LEU A 516 -4.05 -18.78 -12.65
CA LEU A 516 -5.09 -19.10 -11.66
C LEU A 516 -5.48 -20.59 -11.70
N GLU A 517 -5.53 -21.22 -12.88
CA GLU A 517 -5.70 -22.66 -12.99
C GLU A 517 -4.47 -23.43 -12.47
N ASP A 518 -3.24 -22.91 -12.60
CA ASP A 518 -2.07 -23.53 -11.97
C ASP A 518 -2.06 -23.37 -10.45
N ARG A 519 -2.57 -22.26 -9.92
CA ARG A 519 -2.82 -22.08 -8.49
C ARG A 519 -3.77 -23.15 -7.96
N LYS A 520 -4.91 -23.38 -8.64
CA LYS A 520 -5.88 -24.42 -8.28
C LYS A 520 -5.24 -25.81 -8.25
N ARG A 521 -4.50 -26.19 -9.30
CA ARG A 521 -3.75 -27.46 -9.35
C ARG A 521 -2.72 -27.59 -8.23
N THR A 522 -1.95 -26.53 -7.99
CA THR A 522 -0.94 -26.45 -6.92
C THR A 522 -1.55 -26.59 -5.53
N LEU A 523 -2.77 -26.09 -5.33
CA LEU A 523 -3.58 -26.28 -4.12
C LEU A 523 -4.44 -27.57 -4.16
N CYS A 524 -4.01 -28.56 -4.94
CA CYS A 524 -4.56 -29.92 -5.02
C CYS A 524 -6.05 -30.03 -5.41
N LEU A 525 -6.62 -29.01 -6.07
CA LEU A 525 -7.99 -29.05 -6.60
C LEU A 525 -8.04 -29.95 -7.86
N PRO A 526 -8.89 -30.98 -7.92
CA PRO A 526 -9.09 -31.79 -9.13
C PRO A 526 -9.71 -30.97 -10.27
N ASN A 527 -9.32 -31.26 -11.52
CA ASN A 527 -9.89 -30.59 -12.71
C ASN A 527 -11.43 -30.67 -12.77
N VAL A 528 -12.02 -31.75 -12.27
CA VAL A 528 -13.49 -31.94 -12.21
C VAL A 528 -14.14 -30.94 -11.24
N GLU A 529 -13.48 -30.63 -10.12
CA GLU A 529 -13.95 -29.69 -9.10
C GLU A 529 -13.56 -28.22 -9.44
N SER A 530 -12.64 -28.00 -10.40
CA SER A 530 -12.14 -26.66 -10.77
C SER A 530 -13.25 -25.67 -11.18
N HIS A 531 -14.34 -26.17 -11.77
CA HIS A 531 -15.46 -25.33 -12.21
C HIS A 531 -16.31 -24.77 -11.06
N GLU A 532 -16.26 -25.37 -9.87
CA GLU A 532 -16.92 -24.83 -8.67
C GLU A 532 -16.11 -23.72 -7.99
N PHE A 533 -14.94 -23.36 -8.53
CA PHE A 533 -14.05 -22.34 -7.97
C PHE A 533 -13.72 -21.24 -8.99
N THR A 534 -13.91 -19.98 -8.61
CA THR A 534 -13.49 -18.83 -9.42
C THR A 534 -12.27 -18.15 -8.78
N GLY A 535 -11.36 -17.66 -9.62
CA GLY A 535 -10.16 -16.93 -9.19
C GLY A 535 -10.03 -15.58 -9.89
N SER A 536 -9.25 -14.67 -9.30
CA SER A 536 -8.89 -13.38 -9.90
C SER A 536 -7.54 -12.91 -9.37
N PHE A 537 -6.82 -12.15 -10.21
CA PHE A 537 -5.78 -11.24 -9.73
C PHE A 537 -6.43 -10.11 -8.91
N THR A 538 -5.65 -9.56 -7.98
CA THR A 538 -6.03 -8.47 -7.07
C THR A 538 -4.83 -7.56 -6.81
N THR A 539 -5.06 -6.36 -6.25
CA THR A 539 -4.00 -5.42 -5.82
C THR A 539 -3.18 -5.91 -4.61
N GLY A 540 -3.62 -6.96 -3.92
CA GLY A 540 -2.91 -7.58 -2.80
C GLY A 540 -3.87 -8.32 -1.85
N SER A 541 -3.34 -9.05 -0.87
CA SER A 541 -4.18 -9.89 0.00
C SER A 541 -5.19 -9.13 0.87
N THR A 542 -5.04 -7.82 1.11
CA THR A 542 -6.12 -7.00 1.69
C THR A 542 -7.36 -7.02 0.78
N MET A 543 -7.17 -6.87 -0.53
CA MET A 543 -8.27 -6.98 -1.50
C MET A 543 -8.68 -8.45 -1.69
N GLY A 544 -7.74 -9.39 -1.76
CA GLY A 544 -8.06 -10.83 -1.83
C GLY A 544 -8.89 -11.35 -0.65
N ASN A 545 -8.60 -10.91 0.57
CA ASN A 545 -9.43 -11.15 1.76
C ASN A 545 -10.82 -10.52 1.62
N ARG A 546 -10.92 -9.31 1.06
CA ARG A 546 -12.20 -8.64 0.82
C ARG A 546 -13.04 -9.46 -0.16
N VAL A 547 -12.47 -9.90 -1.28
CA VAL A 547 -13.14 -10.77 -2.24
C VAL A 547 -13.59 -12.08 -1.59
N GLY A 548 -12.73 -12.74 -0.82
CA GLY A 548 -13.05 -14.00 -0.15
C GLY A 548 -14.21 -13.88 0.85
N ILE A 549 -14.15 -12.87 1.73
CA ILE A 549 -15.18 -12.62 2.74
C ILE A 549 -16.52 -12.26 2.09
N TYR A 550 -16.53 -11.34 1.12
CA TYR A 550 -17.78 -10.98 0.43
C TYR A 550 -18.32 -12.11 -0.45
N THR A 551 -17.47 -12.95 -1.03
CA THR A 551 -17.92 -14.14 -1.78
C THR A 551 -18.54 -15.19 -0.86
N ALA A 552 -17.99 -15.40 0.34
CA ALA A 552 -18.61 -16.25 1.36
C ALA A 552 -19.96 -15.70 1.84
N LEU A 553 -20.04 -14.39 2.09
CA LEU A 553 -21.28 -13.70 2.50
C LEU A 553 -22.36 -13.71 1.43
N ASN A 554 -22.01 -13.62 0.14
CA ASN A 554 -23.00 -13.72 -0.95
C ASN A 554 -23.66 -15.12 -1.01
N HIS A 555 -23.04 -16.16 -0.46
CA HIS A 555 -23.67 -17.47 -0.26
C HIS A 555 -24.36 -17.60 1.11
N THR A 556 -23.87 -16.90 2.15
CA THR A 556 -24.32 -17.05 3.55
C THR A 556 -24.41 -15.70 4.30
N PRO A 557 -25.39 -14.83 3.98
CA PRO A 557 -25.37 -13.42 4.41
C PRO A 557 -25.42 -13.20 5.92
N ASP A 558 -26.12 -14.06 6.65
CA ASP A 558 -26.32 -13.97 8.11
C ASP A 558 -25.27 -14.74 8.94
N ALA A 559 -24.29 -15.39 8.30
CA ALA A 559 -23.27 -16.17 9.01
C ALA A 559 -22.37 -15.30 9.90
N PHE A 560 -21.90 -15.87 11.02
CA PHE A 560 -20.93 -15.22 11.90
C PHE A 560 -19.51 -15.38 11.35
N ILE A 561 -18.74 -14.28 11.28
CA ILE A 561 -17.35 -14.28 10.80
C ILE A 561 -16.40 -14.36 12.01
N TYR A 562 -15.63 -15.43 12.13
CA TYR A 562 -14.61 -15.57 13.17
C TYR A 562 -13.20 -15.51 12.59
N TYR A 563 -12.33 -14.76 13.24
CA TYR A 563 -10.91 -14.60 12.89
C TYR A 563 -10.09 -14.39 14.17
N SER A 564 -8.76 -14.48 14.13
CA SER A 564 -7.95 -14.40 15.34
C SER A 564 -7.47 -12.98 15.63
N GLU A 565 -7.13 -12.69 16.88
CA GLU A 565 -6.48 -11.42 17.28
C GLU A 565 -5.17 -11.16 16.49
N ALA A 566 -4.48 -12.21 16.04
CA ALA A 566 -3.26 -12.13 15.24
C ALA A 566 -3.51 -12.11 13.70
N THR A 567 -4.76 -12.09 13.25
CA THR A 567 -5.11 -11.94 11.84
C THR A 567 -4.75 -10.53 11.33
N HIS A 568 -4.30 -10.44 10.08
CA HIS A 568 -3.91 -9.17 9.46
C HIS A 568 -5.05 -8.12 9.50
N TYR A 569 -4.73 -6.86 9.81
CA TYR A 569 -5.70 -5.79 10.07
C TYR A 569 -6.72 -5.58 8.95
N SER A 570 -6.40 -6.01 7.73
CA SER A 570 -7.34 -6.03 6.60
C SER A 570 -8.66 -6.72 6.96
N VAL A 571 -8.64 -7.80 7.75
CA VAL A 571 -9.87 -8.55 8.09
C VAL A 571 -10.74 -7.76 9.06
N ASN A 572 -10.18 -7.20 10.14
CA ASN A 572 -10.88 -6.25 11.01
C ASN A 572 -11.48 -5.09 10.18
N LYS A 573 -10.68 -4.46 9.31
CA LYS A 573 -11.10 -3.40 8.39
C LYS A 573 -12.24 -3.83 7.45
N ILE A 574 -12.23 -5.07 6.94
CA ILE A 574 -13.29 -5.62 6.09
C ILE A 574 -14.57 -5.88 6.88
N VAL A 575 -14.50 -6.47 8.09
CA VAL A 575 -15.70 -6.74 8.90
C VAL A 575 -16.26 -5.47 9.56
N HIS A 576 -15.43 -4.47 9.86
CA HIS A 576 -15.90 -3.14 10.25
C HIS A 576 -16.61 -2.44 9.08
N ASP A 577 -16.06 -2.51 7.86
CA ASP A 577 -16.75 -2.10 6.63
C ASP A 577 -18.05 -2.90 6.38
N ASN A 578 -18.13 -4.18 6.81
CA ASN A 578 -19.23 -5.10 6.50
C ASN A 578 -20.36 -5.19 7.55
N ASP A 579 -20.07 -5.09 8.84
CA ASP A 579 -21.07 -5.27 9.89
C ASP A 579 -21.49 -3.93 10.46
N ILE A 580 -20.51 -3.24 11.07
CA ILE A 580 -20.69 -1.96 11.77
C ILE A 580 -21.10 -0.87 10.79
N LEU A 581 -20.47 -0.86 9.61
CA LEU A 581 -20.75 0.12 8.57
C LEU A 581 -21.89 -0.29 7.62
N THR A 582 -22.44 -1.51 7.66
CA THR A 582 -23.63 -1.85 6.83
C THR A 582 -24.94 -2.02 7.60
N ASN A 583 -24.90 -2.17 8.92
CA ASN A 583 -25.99 -2.80 9.68
C ASN A 583 -26.30 -4.21 9.10
N ARG A 584 -25.31 -5.12 9.08
CA ARG A 584 -25.54 -6.57 8.82
C ARG A 584 -26.17 -7.26 10.04
N TRP A 585 -26.07 -6.63 11.19
CA TRP A 585 -26.93 -6.89 12.33
C TRP A 585 -28.39 -6.52 12.05
N GLY A 586 -29.33 -7.26 12.65
CA GLY A 586 -30.74 -6.85 12.70
C GLY A 586 -30.96 -5.66 13.65
N LYS A 587 -32.23 -5.40 14.00
CA LYS A 587 -32.64 -4.31 14.93
C LYS A 587 -31.88 -4.28 16.27
N GLU A 588 -31.29 -5.42 16.65
CA GLU A 588 -30.61 -5.66 17.92
C GLU A 588 -29.13 -5.16 17.96
N ARG A 589 -28.58 -4.67 16.83
CA ARG A 589 -27.24 -4.05 16.74
C ARG A 589 -26.04 -4.91 17.24
N ARG A 590 -26.18 -6.23 17.36
CA ARG A 590 -25.10 -7.19 17.72
C ARG A 590 -24.22 -7.52 16.51
N PRO A 591 -22.89 -7.28 16.52
CA PRO A 591 -21.97 -7.75 15.48
C PRO A 591 -22.12 -9.24 15.16
N ARG A 592 -22.16 -9.59 13.87
CA ARG A 592 -22.03 -10.95 13.35
C ARG A 592 -20.56 -11.27 13.01
N PHE A 593 -19.62 -10.75 13.82
CA PHE A 593 -18.22 -11.15 13.79
C PHE A 593 -17.61 -11.28 15.19
N ALA A 594 -16.44 -11.93 15.27
CA ALA A 594 -15.63 -12.03 16.47
C ALA A 594 -14.13 -12.06 16.15
N GLU A 595 -13.36 -11.32 16.94
CA GLU A 595 -11.96 -11.64 17.21
C GLU A 595 -11.91 -12.76 18.26
N ILE A 596 -11.09 -13.77 17.98
CA ILE A 596 -10.90 -14.96 18.81
C ILE A 596 -9.49 -14.93 19.40
N ALA A 597 -9.41 -15.16 20.72
CA ALA A 597 -8.17 -15.05 21.48
C ALA A 597 -7.03 -15.89 20.90
N CYS A 598 -5.82 -15.35 20.93
CA CYS A 598 -4.62 -16.06 20.49
C CYS A 598 -3.85 -16.76 21.62
N ASP A 599 -2.91 -17.64 21.23
CA ASP A 599 -1.83 -18.11 22.09
C ASP A 599 -0.63 -17.13 22.08
N ASP A 600 0.37 -17.44 22.92
CA ASP A 600 1.59 -16.64 23.13
C ASP A 600 2.50 -16.51 21.88
N LEU A 601 2.13 -17.15 20.77
CA LEU A 601 2.79 -17.18 19.46
C LEU A 601 1.85 -16.80 18.30
N GLY A 602 0.59 -16.44 18.55
CA GLY A 602 -0.38 -15.95 17.56
C GLY A 602 -1.26 -17.00 16.88
N HIS A 603 -1.34 -18.24 17.37
CA HIS A 603 -2.33 -19.22 16.88
C HIS A 603 -3.72 -18.90 17.45
N MET A 604 -4.78 -19.04 16.66
CA MET A 604 -6.17 -18.95 17.15
C MET A 604 -6.44 -20.06 18.18
N ARG A 605 -6.98 -19.70 19.35
CA ARG A 605 -7.30 -20.68 20.39
C ARG A 605 -8.61 -21.43 20.11
N PRO A 606 -8.60 -22.78 20.00
CA PRO A 606 -9.83 -23.54 19.80
C PRO A 606 -10.82 -23.41 20.97
N ASP A 607 -10.35 -23.29 22.21
CA ASP A 607 -11.23 -23.15 23.38
C ASP A 607 -11.97 -21.80 23.42
N ALA A 608 -11.31 -20.72 22.98
CA ALA A 608 -11.94 -19.42 22.80
C ALA A 608 -12.95 -19.42 21.65
N LEU A 609 -12.62 -20.10 20.53
CA LEU A 609 -13.56 -20.32 19.42
C LEU A 609 -14.81 -21.08 19.89
N ALA A 610 -14.65 -22.12 20.73
CA ALA A 610 -15.76 -22.88 21.30
C ALA A 610 -16.71 -21.97 22.11
N GLN A 611 -16.14 -21.19 23.04
CA GLN A 611 -16.90 -20.32 23.94
C GLN A 611 -17.68 -19.25 23.16
N ARG A 612 -17.04 -18.63 22.15
CA ARG A 612 -17.71 -17.67 21.27
C ARG A 612 -18.81 -18.32 20.44
N ALA A 613 -18.54 -19.47 19.84
CA ALA A 613 -19.51 -20.20 19.03
C ALA A 613 -20.74 -20.65 19.82
N ILE A 614 -20.57 -21.11 21.07
CA ILE A 614 -21.69 -21.41 21.98
C ILE A 614 -22.52 -20.15 22.25
N SER A 615 -21.88 -19.01 22.52
CA SER A 615 -22.57 -17.74 22.84
C SER A 615 -23.39 -17.18 21.67
N ASP A 616 -22.85 -17.20 20.45
CA ASP A 616 -23.57 -16.77 19.25
C ASP A 616 -24.62 -17.81 18.81
N LYS A 617 -24.37 -19.11 18.98
CA LYS A 617 -25.36 -20.17 18.72
C LYS A 617 -26.57 -20.07 19.64
N LEU A 618 -26.38 -19.98 20.96
CA LEU A 618 -27.49 -19.82 21.92
C LEU A 618 -28.30 -18.55 21.66
N TYR A 619 -27.66 -17.48 21.17
CA TYR A 619 -28.34 -16.26 20.75
C TYR A 619 -29.21 -16.48 19.49
N CYS A 620 -28.75 -17.24 18.49
CA CYS A 620 -29.55 -17.63 17.33
C CYS A 620 -30.70 -18.59 17.69
N ASP A 621 -30.40 -19.64 18.46
CA ASP A 621 -31.38 -20.66 18.89
C ASP A 621 -32.54 -20.03 19.68
N SER A 622 -32.24 -19.10 20.60
CA SER A 622 -33.24 -18.32 21.37
C SER A 622 -34.08 -17.34 20.54
N ARG A 623 -33.87 -17.28 19.22
CA ARG A 623 -34.54 -16.39 18.25
C ARG A 623 -35.06 -17.12 17.01
N GLU A 624 -35.02 -18.45 17.01
CA GLU A 624 -35.41 -19.30 15.89
C GLU A 624 -34.65 -18.95 14.58
N ARG A 625 -33.39 -18.52 14.70
CA ARG A 625 -32.52 -18.18 13.55
C ARG A 625 -31.50 -19.29 13.32
N GLU A 626 -31.16 -19.52 12.06
CA GLU A 626 -30.04 -20.41 11.72
C GLU A 626 -28.72 -19.85 12.24
N TYR A 627 -27.80 -20.74 12.61
CA TYR A 627 -26.45 -20.41 13.04
C TYR A 627 -25.43 -21.03 12.09
N GLN A 628 -24.77 -20.16 11.32
CA GLN A 628 -23.74 -20.51 10.33
C GLN A 628 -22.44 -19.76 10.65
N VAL A 629 -21.28 -20.33 10.28
CA VAL A 629 -19.96 -19.77 10.57
C VAL A 629 -19.09 -19.66 9.32
N ILE A 630 -18.59 -18.45 9.05
CA ILE A 630 -17.46 -18.21 8.14
C ILE A 630 -16.21 -18.12 9.02
N LEU A 631 -15.21 -18.96 8.78
CA LEU A 631 -13.96 -18.95 9.54
C LEU A 631 -12.82 -18.41 8.69
N ILE A 632 -12.16 -17.35 9.15
CA ILE A 632 -10.93 -16.83 8.54
C ILE A 632 -9.75 -17.40 9.32
N VAL A 633 -8.82 -18.05 8.61
CA VAL A 633 -7.66 -18.74 9.18
C VAL A 633 -6.37 -18.20 8.59
N ASN A 634 -5.31 -18.17 9.39
CA ASN A 634 -4.03 -17.61 8.99
C ASN A 634 -3.07 -18.73 8.56
N VAL A 635 -2.61 -18.69 7.32
CA VAL A 635 -1.46 -19.47 6.83
C VAL A 635 -0.26 -18.52 6.83
N GLY A 636 0.22 -18.22 8.04
CA GLY A 636 1.28 -17.25 8.32
C GLY A 636 0.73 -15.89 8.77
N THR A 637 0.43 -15.75 10.07
CA THR A 637 0.08 -14.44 10.68
C THR A 637 1.17 -13.40 10.43
N THR A 638 0.79 -12.13 10.30
CA THR A 638 1.73 -11.10 9.81
C THR A 638 2.87 -10.81 10.79
N PHE A 639 2.59 -10.74 12.10
CA PHE A 639 3.63 -10.41 13.08
C PHE A 639 4.44 -11.62 13.56
N THR A 640 3.80 -12.76 13.82
CA THR A 640 4.46 -13.93 14.47
C THR A 640 4.72 -15.11 13.52
N GLY A 641 4.07 -15.15 12.35
CA GLY A 641 4.16 -16.25 11.40
C GLY A 641 3.60 -17.57 11.94
N ALA A 642 2.52 -17.49 12.71
CA ALA A 642 1.73 -18.64 13.15
C ALA A 642 0.92 -19.22 11.98
N GLN A 643 0.62 -20.52 12.05
CA GLN A 643 -0.28 -21.19 11.10
C GLN A 643 -1.38 -21.88 11.92
N ASP A 644 -2.62 -21.46 11.72
CA ASP A 644 -3.75 -21.94 12.53
C ASP A 644 -4.03 -23.43 12.30
N ASP A 645 -4.33 -24.17 13.38
CA ASP A 645 -4.74 -25.57 13.27
C ASP A 645 -6.21 -25.67 12.83
N ILE A 646 -6.43 -25.53 11.52
CA ILE A 646 -7.74 -25.58 10.87
C ILE A 646 -8.52 -26.86 11.25
N LEU A 647 -7.83 -27.99 11.48
CA LEU A 647 -8.49 -29.24 11.84
C LEU A 647 -9.01 -29.22 13.27
N SER A 648 -8.20 -28.74 14.22
CA SER A 648 -8.59 -28.55 15.61
C SER A 648 -9.73 -27.51 15.74
N LEU A 649 -9.62 -26.37 15.05
CA LEU A 649 -10.66 -25.33 15.06
C LEU A 649 -12.01 -25.87 14.54
N ARG A 650 -12.03 -26.61 13.42
CA ARG A 650 -13.25 -27.26 12.91
C ARG A 650 -13.76 -28.36 13.83
N GLN A 651 -12.89 -29.19 14.41
CA GLN A 651 -13.29 -30.24 15.34
C GLN A 651 -13.99 -29.65 16.57
N VAL A 652 -13.53 -28.50 17.05
CA VAL A 652 -14.14 -27.82 18.20
C VAL A 652 -15.46 -27.13 17.84
N LEU A 653 -15.60 -26.54 16.65
CA LEU A 653 -16.91 -26.11 16.13
C LEU A 653 -17.91 -27.29 16.07
N ARG A 654 -17.47 -28.45 15.58
CA ARG A 654 -18.29 -29.67 15.52
C ARG A 654 -18.69 -30.20 16.90
N SER A 655 -17.83 -30.09 17.90
CA SER A 655 -18.16 -30.50 19.28
C SER A 655 -19.25 -29.63 19.94
N VAL A 656 -19.46 -28.40 19.46
CA VAL A 656 -20.54 -27.50 19.95
C VAL A 656 -21.77 -27.46 19.04
N GLY A 657 -21.89 -28.42 18.10
CA GLY A 657 -23.04 -28.55 17.22
C GLY A 657 -23.07 -27.55 16.05
N ALA A 658 -21.90 -27.18 15.52
CA ALA A 658 -21.73 -26.29 14.37
C ALA A 658 -20.60 -26.75 13.43
N ASP A 659 -20.39 -26.07 12.31
CA ASP A 659 -19.16 -26.20 11.51
C ASP A 659 -18.95 -24.88 10.74
N ALA A 660 -17.76 -24.69 10.18
CA ALA A 660 -17.54 -23.63 9.22
C ALA A 660 -18.20 -24.02 7.88
N VAL A 661 -19.17 -23.21 7.43
CA VAL A 661 -19.81 -23.34 6.10
C VAL A 661 -18.90 -22.80 4.98
N TYR A 662 -17.94 -21.94 5.34
CA TYR A 662 -16.87 -21.47 4.48
C TYR A 662 -15.61 -21.19 5.31
N ILE A 663 -14.45 -21.64 4.83
CA ILE A 663 -13.14 -21.31 5.40
C ILE A 663 -12.32 -20.52 4.39
N HIS A 664 -11.90 -19.30 4.76
CA HIS A 664 -10.98 -18.47 3.98
C HIS A 664 -9.60 -18.46 4.62
N ALA A 665 -8.58 -18.90 3.90
CA ALA A 665 -7.19 -18.87 4.36
C ALA A 665 -6.46 -17.61 3.84
N ASP A 666 -6.09 -16.71 4.75
CA ASP A 666 -5.09 -15.67 4.41
C ASP A 666 -3.71 -16.32 4.40
N GLY A 667 -3.19 -16.53 3.18
CA GLY A 667 -1.88 -17.09 2.90
C GLY A 667 -0.89 -16.08 2.34
N ALA A 668 -1.08 -14.78 2.62
CA ALA A 668 -0.38 -13.66 1.97
C ALA A 668 1.12 -13.85 1.75
N LEU A 669 1.84 -14.44 2.72
CA LEU A 669 3.27 -14.78 2.62
C LEU A 669 3.49 -16.29 2.40
N ASP A 670 3.04 -17.11 3.35
CA ASP A 670 3.56 -18.47 3.50
C ASP A 670 3.01 -19.45 2.46
N LEU A 671 1.79 -19.22 1.93
CA LEU A 671 1.18 -20.10 0.92
C LEU A 671 1.98 -20.11 -0.40
N ALA A 672 2.58 -18.96 -0.75
CA ALA A 672 3.45 -18.82 -1.91
C ALA A 672 4.82 -19.55 -1.75
N LEU A 673 5.21 -19.90 -0.51
CA LEU A 673 6.42 -20.66 -0.18
C LEU A 673 6.14 -22.08 0.34
N SER A 674 4.88 -22.43 0.57
CA SER A 674 4.43 -23.70 1.18
C SER A 674 2.95 -23.98 0.85
N PRO A 675 2.59 -24.20 -0.43
CA PRO A 675 1.21 -24.40 -0.87
C PRO A 675 0.54 -25.63 -0.22
N ASN A 676 1.32 -26.65 0.13
CA ASN A 676 0.83 -27.92 0.69
C ASN A 676 0.29 -27.83 2.14
N SER A 677 0.24 -26.63 2.73
CA SER A 677 -0.31 -26.36 4.06
C SER A 677 -1.84 -26.48 4.11
N VAL A 678 -2.50 -26.12 3.01
CA VAL A 678 -3.96 -26.25 2.80
C VAL A 678 -4.23 -26.85 1.43
N ARG A 679 -5.50 -27.17 1.14
CA ARG A 679 -5.96 -27.44 -0.23
C ARG A 679 -7.36 -26.87 -0.45
N LEU A 680 -7.70 -26.59 -1.70
CA LEU A 680 -9.07 -26.19 -2.06
C LEU A 680 -10.00 -27.42 -2.07
N GLY A 681 -11.28 -27.20 -1.78
CA GLY A 681 -12.34 -28.21 -1.89
C GLY A 681 -13.65 -27.79 -1.19
N PRO A 682 -14.76 -28.51 -1.41
CA PRO A 682 -16.08 -28.15 -0.89
C PRO A 682 -16.16 -28.26 0.66
N PRO A 683 -17.02 -27.47 1.32
CA PRO A 683 -17.02 -27.29 2.77
C PRO A 683 -17.39 -28.54 3.58
N ASN A 684 -18.08 -29.52 3.00
CA ASN A 684 -18.41 -30.78 3.66
C ASN A 684 -17.17 -31.64 3.97
N ILE A 685 -16.05 -31.45 3.26
CA ILE A 685 -14.78 -32.16 3.51
C ILE A 685 -13.94 -31.36 4.52
N MET A 686 -13.44 -32.03 5.57
CA MET A 686 -12.49 -31.43 6.53
C MET A 686 -11.04 -31.50 6.06
N ALA A 687 -10.62 -32.66 5.57
CA ALA A 687 -9.23 -32.96 5.23
C ALA A 687 -9.14 -34.01 4.11
N LYS A 688 -8.02 -34.02 3.39
CA LYS A 688 -7.66 -35.10 2.44
C LYS A 688 -6.16 -35.36 2.58
N ASN A 689 -5.79 -36.60 2.86
CA ASN A 689 -4.41 -37.03 3.18
C ASN A 689 -3.75 -36.21 4.30
N GLY A 690 -4.51 -35.82 5.33
CA GLY A 690 -4.05 -35.02 6.47
C GLY A 690 -3.95 -33.50 6.22
N THR A 691 -3.98 -33.04 4.97
CA THR A 691 -4.06 -31.59 4.68
C THR A 691 -5.49 -31.07 4.89
N PRO A 692 -5.71 -29.95 5.60
CA PRO A 692 -7.02 -29.32 5.73
C PRO A 692 -7.56 -28.79 4.40
N VAL A 693 -8.89 -28.86 4.25
CA VAL A 693 -9.64 -28.35 3.09
C VAL A 693 -10.24 -26.97 3.42
N VAL A 694 -10.02 -26.00 2.54
CA VAL A 694 -10.54 -24.62 2.63
C VAL A 694 -11.30 -24.22 1.36
N GLN A 695 -12.17 -23.24 1.47
CA GLN A 695 -13.06 -22.79 0.39
C GLN A 695 -12.56 -21.50 -0.26
N GLY A 696 -11.82 -20.67 0.47
CA GLY A 696 -11.14 -19.49 -0.05
C GLY A 696 -9.66 -19.46 0.30
N ILE A 697 -8.85 -18.85 -0.56
CA ILE A 697 -7.44 -18.52 -0.31
C ILE A 697 -7.11 -17.12 -0.84
N THR A 698 -6.11 -16.46 -0.26
CA THR A 698 -5.37 -15.38 -0.92
C THR A 698 -3.85 -15.50 -0.72
N LEU A 699 -3.08 -14.94 -1.64
CA LEU A 699 -1.62 -14.75 -1.51
C LEU A 699 -1.19 -13.39 -2.11
N SER A 700 -0.02 -12.88 -1.72
CA SER A 700 0.52 -11.60 -2.22
C SER A 700 1.83 -11.81 -2.97
N HIS A 701 1.89 -11.42 -4.25
CA HIS A 701 3.08 -11.57 -5.10
C HIS A 701 4.23 -10.72 -4.60
N HIS A 702 3.95 -9.47 -4.22
CA HIS A 702 4.94 -8.55 -3.67
C HIS A 702 5.60 -9.02 -2.36
N LYS A 703 4.99 -9.99 -1.65
CA LYS A 703 5.59 -10.61 -0.47
C LYS A 703 6.65 -11.66 -0.84
N ALA A 704 6.23 -12.89 -1.15
CA ALA A 704 7.17 -13.99 -1.41
C ALA A 704 7.88 -13.88 -2.77
N TYR A 705 7.16 -13.50 -3.83
CA TYR A 705 7.72 -13.44 -5.18
C TYR A 705 8.54 -12.17 -5.41
N GLY A 706 8.22 -11.06 -4.74
CA GLY A 706 9.02 -9.83 -4.79
C GLY A 706 8.85 -9.02 -6.07
N VAL A 707 7.71 -9.18 -6.74
CA VAL A 707 7.29 -8.46 -7.97
C VAL A 707 6.26 -7.37 -7.65
N MET A 708 5.62 -6.78 -8.67
CA MET A 708 4.66 -5.67 -8.57
C MET A 708 3.58 -5.90 -7.51
N VAL A 709 3.16 -4.82 -6.83
CA VAL A 709 2.17 -4.87 -5.75
C VAL A 709 0.81 -5.36 -6.26
N SER A 710 0.61 -6.66 -6.03
CA SER A 710 -0.51 -7.47 -6.47
C SER A 710 -0.61 -8.76 -5.64
N GLY A 711 -1.65 -9.55 -5.88
CA GLY A 711 -1.88 -10.88 -5.30
C GLY A 711 -2.97 -11.66 -6.04
N GLU A 712 -3.27 -12.86 -5.57
CA GLU A 712 -4.36 -13.72 -6.08
C GLU A 712 -5.44 -13.91 -5.02
N VAL A 713 -6.65 -14.21 -5.49
CA VAL A 713 -7.72 -14.83 -4.71
C VAL A 713 -8.33 -15.99 -5.50
N VAL A 714 -8.67 -17.08 -4.81
CA VAL A 714 -9.48 -18.18 -5.36
C VAL A 714 -10.54 -18.55 -4.33
N CYS A 715 -11.79 -18.72 -4.75
CA CYS A 715 -12.96 -18.92 -3.88
C CYS A 715 -13.93 -19.95 -4.44
N TYR A 716 -14.61 -20.67 -3.54
CA TYR A 716 -15.70 -21.57 -3.85
C TYR A 716 -16.96 -20.77 -4.24
N THR A 717 -17.49 -21.06 -5.43
CA THR A 717 -18.57 -20.30 -6.10
C THR A 717 -19.52 -21.23 -6.89
N PRO A 718 -20.01 -22.35 -6.32
CA PRO A 718 -20.66 -23.43 -7.08
C PRO A 718 -21.97 -23.01 -7.76
N ALA A 719 -22.72 -22.07 -7.18
CA ALA A 719 -24.04 -21.69 -7.69
C ALA A 719 -23.97 -20.69 -8.87
N ASN A 720 -23.03 -19.75 -8.82
CA ASN A 720 -23.05 -18.55 -9.68
C ASN A 720 -21.76 -18.34 -10.49
N GLY A 721 -20.65 -19.03 -10.18
CA GLY A 721 -19.35 -18.86 -10.86
C GLY A 721 -18.70 -17.47 -10.73
N GLN A 722 -19.22 -16.59 -9.88
CA GLN A 722 -18.81 -15.18 -9.79
C GLN A 722 -18.29 -14.81 -8.40
N LEU A 723 -17.27 -13.94 -8.38
CA LEU A 723 -16.71 -13.32 -7.18
C LEU A 723 -17.45 -12.02 -6.85
N ALA A 724 -17.60 -11.70 -5.57
CA ALA A 724 -18.51 -10.62 -5.14
C ALA A 724 -18.02 -9.18 -5.42
N THR A 725 -16.71 -8.91 -5.32
CA THR A 725 -16.18 -7.54 -5.18
C THR A 725 -15.07 -7.15 -6.17
N VAL A 726 -15.08 -7.72 -7.38
CA VAL A 726 -14.17 -7.29 -8.47
C VAL A 726 -14.83 -7.44 -9.84
N GLY A 727 -14.52 -6.52 -10.76
CA GLY A 727 -14.47 -6.88 -12.18
C GLY A 727 -13.30 -7.85 -12.38
N SER A 728 -13.43 -8.83 -13.29
CA SER A 728 -12.40 -9.85 -13.46
C SER A 728 -11.03 -9.25 -13.82
N ASN A 729 -10.04 -9.48 -12.96
CA ASN A 729 -8.65 -9.05 -13.13
C ASN A 729 -8.46 -7.52 -13.34
N THR A 730 -9.07 -6.65 -12.53
CA THR A 730 -8.81 -5.18 -12.55
C THR A 730 -7.45 -4.77 -11.97
N VAL A 731 -6.39 -5.49 -12.33
CA VAL A 731 -4.99 -5.15 -12.01
C VAL A 731 -4.28 -4.59 -13.24
N ASP A 732 -3.17 -3.88 -13.01
CA ASP A 732 -2.25 -3.53 -14.10
C ASP A 732 -1.71 -4.81 -14.76
N PRO A 733 -1.76 -4.95 -16.10
CA PRO A 733 -1.20 -6.09 -16.85
C PRO A 733 0.26 -6.40 -16.54
N ARG A 734 1.04 -5.41 -16.07
CA ARG A 734 2.42 -5.63 -15.58
C ARG A 734 2.46 -6.60 -14.40
N ALA A 735 1.46 -6.59 -13.51
CA ALA A 735 1.38 -7.56 -12.41
C ALA A 735 1.25 -9.00 -12.91
N VAL A 736 0.45 -9.22 -13.97
CA VAL A 736 0.32 -10.54 -14.62
C VAL A 736 1.63 -10.93 -15.31
N PHE A 737 2.24 -10.01 -16.08
CA PHE A 737 3.50 -10.26 -16.78
C PHE A 737 4.67 -10.56 -15.84
N GLU A 738 4.82 -9.82 -14.75
CA GLU A 738 5.87 -10.05 -13.76
C GLU A 738 5.64 -11.35 -12.96
N THR A 739 4.38 -11.67 -12.62
CA THR A 739 4.04 -12.95 -11.94
C THR A 739 4.30 -14.14 -12.87
N TRP A 740 3.91 -14.04 -14.14
CA TRP A 740 4.25 -15.02 -15.18
C TRP A 740 5.76 -15.21 -15.28
N LEU A 741 6.53 -14.13 -15.48
CA LEU A 741 7.98 -14.21 -15.61
C LEU A 741 8.62 -14.83 -14.35
N PHE A 742 8.16 -14.47 -13.16
CA PHE A 742 8.62 -15.08 -11.93
C PHE A 742 8.40 -16.61 -11.92
N GLN A 743 7.20 -17.08 -12.27
CA GLN A 743 6.87 -18.51 -12.32
C GLN A 743 7.64 -19.26 -13.42
N GLN A 744 7.97 -18.62 -14.54
CA GLN A 744 8.85 -19.22 -15.56
C GLN A 744 10.33 -19.27 -15.13
N MET A 745 10.75 -18.42 -14.18
CA MET A 745 12.12 -18.38 -13.66
C MET A 745 12.30 -19.31 -12.43
N TYR A 746 11.30 -19.43 -11.57
CA TYR A 746 11.35 -20.20 -10.32
C TYR A 746 10.39 -21.39 -10.34
N THR A 747 10.93 -22.62 -10.34
CA THR A 747 10.10 -23.82 -10.12
C THR A 747 9.66 -23.93 -8.66
N SER A 748 8.60 -24.68 -8.37
CA SER A 748 8.17 -24.98 -6.99
C SER A 748 9.27 -25.63 -6.15
N ALA A 749 10.15 -26.42 -6.79
CA ALA A 749 11.33 -27.00 -6.14
C ALA A 749 12.41 -25.94 -5.80
N ASP A 750 12.50 -24.86 -6.58
CA ASP A 750 13.38 -23.72 -6.30
C ASP A 750 12.83 -22.83 -5.19
N LEU A 751 11.51 -22.61 -5.13
CA LEU A 751 10.86 -21.92 -4.00
C LEU A 751 11.09 -22.67 -2.68
N MET A 752 11.06 -24.00 -2.69
CA MET A 752 11.42 -24.82 -1.51
C MET A 752 12.90 -24.67 -1.12
N LYS A 753 13.84 -24.56 -2.08
CA LYS A 753 15.25 -24.26 -1.79
C LYS A 753 15.41 -22.85 -1.19
N VAL A 754 14.65 -21.87 -1.69
CA VAL A 754 14.61 -20.49 -1.17
C VAL A 754 14.06 -20.47 0.26
N LYS A 755 12.93 -21.14 0.57
CA LYS A 755 12.44 -21.26 1.95
C LYS A 755 13.48 -21.95 2.86
N GLY A 756 14.15 -22.99 2.36
CA GLY A 756 15.25 -23.67 3.08
C GLY A 756 16.46 -22.78 3.37
N TYR A 757 16.80 -21.84 2.46
CA TYR A 757 17.83 -20.81 2.67
C TYR A 757 17.39 -19.78 3.72
N CYS A 758 16.17 -19.25 3.58
CA CYS A 758 15.59 -18.31 4.54
C CYS A 758 15.57 -18.90 5.97
N LEU A 759 15.15 -20.16 6.13
CA LEU A 759 15.13 -20.86 7.42
C LEU A 759 16.53 -21.08 8.03
N LYS A 760 17.57 -21.25 7.21
CA LYS A 760 18.97 -21.30 7.71
C LYS A 760 19.41 -19.95 8.26
N ASN A 761 19.05 -18.85 7.59
CA ASN A 761 19.39 -17.50 8.04
C ASN A 761 18.59 -17.09 9.30
N ALA A 762 17.32 -17.49 9.42
CA ALA A 762 16.56 -17.38 10.67
C ALA A 762 17.21 -18.19 11.81
N THR A 763 17.72 -19.40 11.52
CA THR A 763 18.39 -20.25 12.52
C THR A 763 19.74 -19.63 12.96
N LEU A 764 20.50 -19.04 12.04
CA LEU A 764 21.72 -18.29 12.34
C LEU A 764 21.42 -17.09 13.25
N LEU A 765 20.41 -16.29 12.89
CA LEU A 765 19.95 -15.14 13.68
C LEU A 765 19.58 -15.55 15.11
N ARG A 766 18.71 -16.57 15.26
CA ARG A 766 18.27 -17.10 16.57
C ARG A 766 19.43 -17.63 17.40
N LYS A 767 20.42 -18.29 16.79
CA LYS A 767 21.65 -18.76 17.47
C LYS A 767 22.48 -17.58 18.00
N LEU A 768 22.69 -16.57 17.16
CA LEU A 768 23.52 -15.41 17.48
C LEU A 768 22.88 -14.51 18.55
N LEU A 769 21.60 -14.16 18.41
CA LEU A 769 20.86 -13.41 19.44
C LEU A 769 20.88 -14.12 20.80
N ARG A 770 20.69 -15.45 20.81
CA ARG A 770 20.79 -16.27 22.02
C ARG A 770 22.19 -16.21 22.66
N SER A 771 23.26 -16.17 21.86
CA SER A 771 24.63 -16.02 22.40
C SER A 771 24.91 -14.65 23.03
N LEU A 772 24.12 -13.62 22.69
CA LEU A 772 24.13 -12.32 23.36
C LEU A 772 23.23 -12.28 24.61
N GLY A 773 22.47 -13.35 24.88
CA GLY A 773 21.46 -13.41 25.94
C GLY A 773 20.12 -12.74 25.58
N ILE A 774 19.90 -12.37 24.32
CA ILE A 774 18.65 -11.72 23.87
C ILE A 774 17.55 -12.79 23.77
N GLN A 775 16.38 -12.52 24.38
CA GLN A 775 15.22 -13.40 24.29
C GLN A 775 14.67 -13.42 22.86
N THR A 776 14.23 -14.59 22.39
CA THR A 776 13.58 -14.73 21.08
C THR A 776 12.36 -15.63 21.12
N LYS A 777 11.23 -15.21 20.52
CA LYS A 777 10.07 -16.06 20.20
C LYS A 777 10.03 -16.31 18.69
N PHE A 778 9.56 -17.49 18.26
CA PHE A 778 9.35 -17.81 16.84
C PHE A 778 8.47 -19.06 16.67
N ASN A 779 7.75 -19.14 15.55
CA ASN A 779 6.98 -20.32 15.17
C ASN A 779 7.82 -21.36 14.41
N LYS A 780 7.48 -22.64 14.57
CA LYS A 780 8.21 -23.77 13.95
C LYS A 780 8.08 -23.71 12.43
N GLY A 781 9.21 -23.55 11.72
CA GLY A 781 9.21 -23.45 10.26
C GLY A 781 8.84 -22.06 9.70
N SER A 782 8.67 -21.06 10.58
CA SER A 782 8.49 -19.65 10.20
C SER A 782 9.84 -18.96 9.92
N LEU A 783 9.83 -18.02 8.98
CA LEU A 783 10.95 -17.12 8.66
C LEU A 783 11.10 -15.96 9.67
N ILE A 784 10.11 -15.77 10.52
CA ILE A 784 10.00 -14.65 11.45
C ILE A 784 10.70 -14.99 12.78
N THR A 785 11.43 -14.03 13.33
CA THR A 785 12.00 -14.10 14.69
C THR A 785 11.63 -12.84 15.45
N LEU A 786 10.92 -12.99 16.58
CA LEU A 786 10.62 -11.88 17.48
C LEU A 786 11.79 -11.68 18.46
N LEU A 787 12.07 -10.43 18.83
CA LEU A 787 12.96 -10.05 19.92
C LEU A 787 12.43 -8.79 20.65
N PRO A 788 12.90 -8.47 21.88
CA PRO A 788 12.58 -7.21 22.56
C PRO A 788 13.00 -5.98 21.75
N ARG A 789 12.37 -4.82 21.98
CA ARG A 789 12.62 -3.61 21.19
C ARG A 789 14.08 -3.11 21.35
N PRO A 790 14.88 -3.02 20.27
CA PRO A 790 16.15 -2.29 20.27
C PRO A 790 15.88 -0.76 20.16
N PRO A 791 16.90 0.10 20.34
CA PRO A 791 16.76 1.54 20.16
C PRO A 791 16.31 1.95 18.74
N HIS A 792 15.65 3.10 18.62
CA HIS A 792 14.92 3.48 17.40
C HIS A 792 15.78 3.51 16.11
N TRP A 793 17.06 3.91 16.19
CA TRP A 793 17.94 3.89 15.01
C TRP A 793 18.21 2.47 14.48
N VAL A 794 18.18 1.44 15.34
CA VAL A 794 18.27 0.03 14.91
C VAL A 794 16.97 -0.42 14.25
N LEU A 795 15.82 0.11 14.68
CA LEU A 795 14.56 -0.07 13.95
C LEU A 795 14.63 0.58 12.55
N GLN A 796 15.25 1.76 12.44
CA GLN A 796 15.40 2.46 11.16
C GLN A 796 16.40 1.78 10.21
N GLU A 797 17.58 1.36 10.68
CA GLU A 797 18.63 0.77 9.84
C GLU A 797 18.20 -0.55 9.15
N PHE A 798 17.35 -1.35 9.82
CA PHE A 798 16.86 -2.63 9.31
C PHE A 798 15.36 -2.59 8.96
N HIS A 799 14.75 -1.39 8.96
CA HIS A 799 13.32 -1.13 8.68
C HIS A 799 12.35 -2.00 9.51
N LEU A 800 12.62 -2.19 10.80
CA LEU A 800 11.95 -3.16 11.66
C LEU A 800 10.58 -2.67 12.16
N ALA A 801 9.51 -3.38 11.81
CA ALA A 801 8.16 -3.13 12.30
C ALA A 801 7.98 -3.68 13.74
N PRO A 802 7.59 -2.84 14.72
CA PRO A 802 7.35 -3.26 16.09
C PRO A 802 5.86 -3.48 16.39
N GLU A 803 5.55 -4.34 17.36
CA GLU A 803 4.19 -4.58 17.85
C GLU A 803 4.24 -5.02 19.32
N GLY A 804 3.54 -4.29 20.21
CA GLY A 804 3.53 -4.59 21.65
C GLY A 804 4.95 -4.58 22.25
N ASP A 805 5.30 -5.55 23.08
CA ASP A 805 6.66 -5.59 23.66
C ASP A 805 7.77 -6.03 22.70
N TRP A 806 7.43 -6.35 21.45
CA TRP A 806 8.31 -7.04 20.51
C TRP A 806 8.59 -6.21 19.26
N VAL A 807 9.63 -6.64 18.55
CA VAL A 807 9.88 -6.31 17.14
C VAL A 807 10.17 -7.62 16.41
N HIS A 808 9.83 -7.69 15.11
CA HIS A 808 10.13 -8.86 14.31
C HIS A 808 11.23 -8.64 13.27
N PHE A 809 12.03 -9.68 13.05
CA PHE A 809 12.99 -9.77 11.96
C PHE A 809 12.63 -10.97 11.09
N ILE A 810 12.33 -10.71 9.82
CA ILE A 810 11.90 -11.67 8.81
C ILE A 810 13.06 -11.92 7.85
N THR A 811 13.60 -13.13 7.85
CA THR A 811 14.72 -13.48 6.96
C THR A 811 14.23 -13.84 5.56
N MET A 812 13.71 -12.84 4.85
CA MET A 812 13.28 -12.92 3.44
C MET A 812 14.45 -13.24 2.48
N PRO A 813 14.20 -13.61 1.20
CA PRO A 813 15.24 -14.15 0.31
C PRO A 813 16.44 -13.25 0.01
N HIS A 814 16.34 -11.93 0.23
CA HIS A 814 17.47 -10.99 0.11
C HIS A 814 18.37 -10.91 1.35
N ILE A 815 17.90 -11.38 2.51
CA ILE A 815 18.67 -11.34 3.75
C ILE A 815 19.78 -12.38 3.68
N THR A 816 21.02 -11.91 3.52
CA THR A 816 22.23 -12.75 3.53
C THR A 816 22.67 -13.09 4.97
N PRO A 817 23.57 -14.09 5.14
CA PRO A 817 24.25 -14.29 6.42
C PRO A 817 24.97 -13.02 6.92
N ASP A 818 25.52 -12.21 6.02
CA ASP A 818 26.20 -10.95 6.38
C ASP A 818 25.23 -9.88 6.88
N ALA A 819 24.03 -9.79 6.30
CA ALA A 819 22.97 -8.91 6.81
C ALA A 819 22.50 -9.34 8.22
N VAL A 820 22.43 -10.66 8.48
CA VAL A 820 22.16 -11.21 9.82
C VAL A 820 23.29 -10.89 10.79
N MET A 821 24.55 -11.04 10.39
CA MET A 821 25.71 -10.73 11.23
C MET A 821 25.83 -9.22 11.51
N HIS A 822 25.50 -8.36 10.54
CA HIS A 822 25.45 -6.90 10.73
C HIS A 822 24.38 -6.50 11.75
N PHE A 823 23.16 -7.04 11.63
CA PHE A 823 22.09 -6.81 12.62
C PHE A 823 22.51 -7.25 14.03
N VAL A 824 23.04 -8.47 14.16
CA VAL A 824 23.57 -8.99 15.43
C VAL A 824 24.67 -8.10 15.98
N LYS A 825 25.59 -7.59 15.14
CA LYS A 825 26.66 -6.68 15.54
C LYS A 825 26.10 -5.36 16.10
N ARG A 826 25.06 -4.78 15.48
CA ARG A 826 24.42 -3.56 15.98
C ARG A 826 23.72 -3.79 17.33
N VAL A 827 23.00 -4.91 17.50
CA VAL A 827 22.40 -5.31 18.80
C VAL A 827 23.47 -5.55 19.87
N ALA A 828 24.57 -6.23 19.52
CA ALA A 828 25.71 -6.44 20.43
C ALA A 828 26.38 -5.11 20.84
N ALA A 829 26.52 -4.17 19.90
CA ALA A 829 27.13 -2.87 20.15
C ALA A 829 26.29 -2.01 21.12
N VAL A 830 24.96 -2.04 21.01
CA VAL A 830 24.07 -1.42 22.01
C VAL A 830 24.30 -2.03 23.40
N LYS A 831 24.40 -3.36 23.51
CA LYS A 831 24.69 -4.02 24.80
C LYS A 831 26.07 -3.65 25.36
N ALA A 832 27.08 -3.50 24.50
CA ALA A 832 28.41 -3.06 24.90
C ALA A 832 28.44 -1.58 25.36
N ALA A 833 27.70 -0.70 24.68
CA ALA A 833 27.56 0.70 25.08
C ALA A 833 26.89 0.82 26.47
N PHE A 834 25.88 -0.01 26.74
CA PHE A 834 25.30 -0.13 28.08
C PHE A 834 26.30 -0.62 29.13
N GLN A 835 26.97 -1.75 28.89
CA GLN A 835 27.93 -2.31 29.85
C GLN A 835 29.02 -1.30 30.21
N SER A 836 29.67 -0.70 29.20
CA SER A 836 30.73 0.30 29.43
C SER A 836 30.22 1.56 30.15
N THR A 837 28.94 1.89 30.03
CA THR A 837 28.33 3.01 30.77
C THR A 837 27.99 2.62 32.20
N PHE A 838 27.59 1.37 32.44
CA PHE A 838 27.40 0.84 33.78
C PHE A 838 28.72 0.74 34.54
N ASP A 839 29.78 0.28 33.88
CA ASP A 839 31.12 0.16 34.46
C ASP A 839 31.68 1.53 34.90
N ASP A 840 31.42 2.61 34.14
CA ASP A 840 31.81 3.97 34.51
C ASP A 840 31.09 4.48 35.77
N ILE A 841 29.76 4.30 35.85
CA ILE A 841 28.91 5.01 36.82
C ILE A 841 28.61 4.21 38.08
N LEU A 842 28.72 2.87 38.05
CA LEU A 842 28.37 2.01 39.17
C LEU A 842 29.13 2.39 40.46
N PRO A 843 30.45 2.61 40.47
CA PRO A 843 31.17 2.94 41.71
C PRO A 843 30.71 4.25 42.34
N ALA A 844 30.40 5.26 41.52
CA ALA A 844 29.89 6.54 41.98
C ALA A 844 28.43 6.46 42.45
N LEU A 845 27.61 5.59 41.82
CA LEU A 845 26.23 5.35 42.22
C LEU A 845 26.12 4.55 43.52
N GLU A 846 26.96 3.52 43.70
CA GLU A 846 27.06 2.78 44.98
C GLU A 846 27.51 3.71 46.11
N ALA A 847 28.49 4.58 45.86
CA ALA A 847 28.92 5.59 46.84
C ALA A 847 27.81 6.59 47.18
N ALA A 848 27.13 7.16 46.18
CA ALA A 848 26.07 8.15 46.39
C ALA A 848 24.82 7.57 47.10
N THR A 849 24.52 6.28 46.88
CA THR A 849 23.35 5.60 47.49
C THR A 849 23.67 4.87 48.79
N SER A 850 24.95 4.62 49.10
CA SER A 850 25.40 3.68 50.14
C SER A 850 24.81 2.27 50.02
N GLN A 851 24.42 1.87 48.80
CA GLN A 851 23.90 0.54 48.48
C GLN A 851 24.86 -0.19 47.54
N ASN A 852 24.89 -1.52 47.62
CA ASN A 852 25.55 -2.34 46.60
C ASN A 852 24.51 -2.77 45.56
N LEU A 853 24.80 -2.49 44.29
CA LEU A 853 23.82 -2.38 43.22
C LEU A 853 24.18 -3.21 41.99
N THR A 854 23.21 -3.48 41.13
CA THR A 854 23.43 -4.05 39.79
C THR A 854 22.66 -3.25 38.75
N LEU A 855 23.36 -2.64 37.80
CA LEU A 855 22.75 -1.89 36.71
C LEU A 855 22.24 -2.82 35.60
N VAL A 856 21.02 -2.60 35.14
CA VAL A 856 20.36 -3.37 34.07
C VAL A 856 19.62 -2.44 33.09
N ARG A 857 19.73 -2.75 31.79
CA ARG A 857 18.86 -2.16 30.76
C ARG A 857 17.43 -2.67 30.97
N MET A 858 16.43 -1.79 30.95
CA MET A 858 15.03 -2.20 31.06
C MET A 858 14.51 -2.61 29.69
N GLU A 859 14.43 -3.92 29.42
CA GLU A 859 13.89 -4.44 28.17
C GLU A 859 12.35 -4.48 28.20
N SER A 860 11.69 -4.21 27.07
CA SER A 860 10.22 -4.12 26.95
C SER A 860 9.47 -5.33 27.49
N VAL A 861 10.07 -6.52 27.39
CA VAL A 861 9.50 -7.80 27.81
C VAL A 861 9.59 -8.05 29.33
N ASP A 862 10.43 -7.33 30.08
CA ASP A 862 10.58 -7.56 31.53
C ASP A 862 9.49 -6.82 32.33
N LEU A 863 8.29 -7.42 32.33
CA LEU A 863 7.16 -6.94 33.12
C LEU A 863 7.46 -6.92 34.63
N GLY A 864 8.40 -7.74 35.11
CA GLY A 864 8.76 -7.84 36.53
C GLY A 864 9.55 -6.62 37.02
N ILE A 865 10.55 -6.18 36.26
CA ILE A 865 11.29 -4.95 36.54
C ILE A 865 10.43 -3.72 36.21
N ILE A 866 9.71 -3.73 35.08
CA ILE A 866 8.85 -2.61 34.66
C ILE A 866 7.74 -2.32 35.67
N SER A 867 7.06 -3.34 36.22
CA SER A 867 5.99 -3.12 37.19
C SER A 867 6.52 -2.50 38.49
N LYS A 868 7.68 -2.96 38.99
CA LYS A 868 8.34 -2.37 40.16
C LYS A 868 8.77 -0.92 39.89
N ALA A 869 9.36 -0.66 38.72
CA ALA A 869 9.78 0.68 38.30
C ALA A 869 8.60 1.64 38.15
N LEU A 870 7.46 1.16 37.66
CA LEU A 870 6.21 1.92 37.62
C LEU A 870 5.72 2.26 39.03
N SER A 871 5.78 1.33 40.00
CA SER A 871 5.39 1.63 41.39
C SER A 871 6.26 2.75 42.01
N VAL A 872 7.57 2.74 41.78
CA VAL A 872 8.46 3.84 42.19
C VAL A 872 8.08 5.13 41.46
N THR A 873 7.78 5.07 40.16
CA THR A 873 7.38 6.24 39.36
C THR A 873 6.06 6.86 39.84
N GLN A 874 5.07 6.03 40.17
CA GLN A 874 3.78 6.47 40.70
C GLN A 874 3.91 7.12 42.08
N ALA A 875 4.84 6.66 42.94
CA ALA A 875 5.12 7.28 44.23
C ALA A 875 5.65 8.72 44.10
N TRP A 876 6.34 9.04 43.00
CA TRP A 876 6.76 10.42 42.67
C TRP A 876 5.61 11.28 42.10
N GLY A 877 4.42 10.69 41.88
CA GLY A 877 3.25 11.35 41.28
C GLY A 877 2.70 12.54 42.09
N GLU A 878 2.89 12.60 43.40
CA GLU A 878 2.52 13.79 44.18
C GLU A 878 3.25 15.03 43.68
N LYS A 879 4.55 14.88 43.40
CA LYS A 879 5.48 15.93 42.94
C LYS A 879 5.44 16.17 41.44
N TYR A 880 5.09 15.14 40.66
CA TYR A 880 5.05 15.16 39.20
C TYR A 880 3.69 14.67 38.68
N HIS A 881 2.82 15.61 38.31
CA HIS A 881 1.47 15.32 37.81
C HIS A 881 1.44 14.36 36.62
N GLU A 882 2.48 14.37 35.76
CA GLU A 882 2.63 13.48 34.60
C GLU A 882 2.80 11.99 34.94
N PHE A 883 3.16 11.65 36.19
CA PHE A 883 3.25 10.26 36.66
C PHE A 883 1.96 9.77 37.34
N ARG A 884 1.03 10.67 37.68
CA ARG A 884 -0.26 10.27 38.25
C ARG A 884 -1.04 9.48 37.20
N HIS A 885 -1.61 8.36 37.61
CA HIS A 885 -2.41 7.47 36.75
C HIS A 885 -1.67 6.86 35.54
N LEU A 886 -0.33 6.87 35.50
CA LEU A 886 0.43 6.05 34.54
C LEU A 886 0.08 4.57 34.72
N ASP A 887 -0.35 3.92 33.63
CA ASP A 887 -0.40 2.46 33.54
C ASP A 887 0.90 1.88 32.93
N VAL A 888 0.99 0.55 32.87
CA VAL A 888 2.16 -0.16 32.33
C VAL A 888 2.37 0.12 30.83
N ALA A 889 1.30 0.27 30.05
CA ALA A 889 1.39 0.52 28.62
C ALA A 889 1.82 1.97 28.32
N ASP A 890 1.32 2.94 29.08
CA ASP A 890 1.72 4.34 29.00
C ASP A 890 3.17 4.55 29.44
N PHE A 891 3.58 3.94 30.56
CA PHE A 891 4.98 3.96 31.00
C PHE A 891 5.91 3.30 29.98
N LYS A 892 5.50 2.18 29.38
CA LYS A 892 6.23 1.53 28.27
C LYS A 892 6.37 2.45 27.04
N ARG A 893 5.26 3.03 26.58
CA ARG A 893 5.22 3.98 25.44
C ARG A 893 6.14 5.18 25.66
N ARG A 894 6.10 5.80 26.85
CA ARG A 894 6.85 7.03 27.16
C ARG A 894 8.35 6.79 27.41
N TYR A 895 8.72 5.69 28.06
CA TYR A 895 10.09 5.53 28.57
C TYR A 895 10.81 4.23 28.17
N ILE A 896 10.11 3.12 27.93
CA ILE A 896 10.76 1.82 27.65
C ILE A 896 10.97 1.59 26.16
N TYR A 897 10.03 2.02 25.31
CA TYR A 897 10.09 1.80 23.86
C TYR A 897 11.15 2.66 23.14
N SER A 898 11.80 3.61 23.82
CA SER A 898 13.06 4.22 23.36
C SER A 898 14.20 3.19 23.27
N GLY A 899 14.09 2.08 24.00
CA GLY A 899 15.11 1.06 24.14
C GLY A 899 16.29 1.48 25.01
N LEU A 900 16.23 2.64 25.67
CA LEU A 900 17.38 3.29 26.33
C LEU A 900 17.26 3.47 27.86
N THR A 901 16.07 3.30 28.45
CA THR A 901 15.89 3.36 29.91
C THR A 901 16.61 2.20 30.62
N PHE A 902 17.19 2.49 31.78
CA PHE A 902 17.88 1.50 32.63
C PHE A 902 17.64 1.76 34.12
N ALA A 903 17.95 0.79 34.97
CA ALA A 903 17.77 0.89 36.42
C ALA A 903 18.91 0.23 37.18
N ALA A 904 19.19 0.73 38.39
CA ALA A 904 20.02 0.06 39.38
C ALA A 904 19.13 -0.75 40.32
N LEU A 905 19.41 -2.04 40.43
CA LEU A 905 18.71 -2.97 41.31
C LEU A 905 19.47 -3.17 42.63
N ASP A 906 18.74 -3.32 43.73
CA ASP A 906 19.27 -3.80 45.01
C ASP A 906 19.59 -5.31 45.00
N LYS A 907 20.13 -5.82 46.11
CA LYS A 907 20.36 -7.25 46.36
C LYS A 907 19.09 -8.12 46.35
N SER A 908 17.91 -7.51 46.35
CA SER A 908 16.59 -8.17 46.26
C SER A 908 16.01 -8.13 44.83
N HIS A 909 16.78 -7.67 43.85
CA HIS A 909 16.33 -7.38 42.48
C HIS A 909 15.11 -6.44 42.40
N LYS A 910 15.09 -5.39 43.23
CA LYS A 910 14.15 -4.26 43.17
C LYS A 910 14.87 -3.01 42.63
N PRO A 911 14.25 -2.22 41.73
CA PRO A 911 14.81 -0.94 41.31
C PRO A 911 14.94 0.04 42.48
N SER A 912 16.17 0.38 42.87
CA SER A 912 16.47 1.46 43.84
C SER A 912 16.57 2.82 43.14
N VAL A 913 17.14 2.85 41.94
CA VAL A 913 17.31 4.06 41.11
C VAL A 913 16.95 3.73 39.66
N ILE A 914 16.21 4.61 38.99
CA ILE A 914 15.67 4.42 37.64
C ILE A 914 16.05 5.63 36.79
N PHE A 915 16.71 5.36 35.66
CA PHE A 915 17.20 6.34 34.71
C PHE A 915 16.30 6.34 33.48
N LEU A 916 15.21 7.13 33.55
CA LEU A 916 14.24 7.23 32.47
C LEU A 916 14.84 7.96 31.26
N VAL A 917 14.55 7.45 30.07
CA VAL A 917 14.85 8.11 28.78
C VAL A 917 13.54 8.30 28.03
N GLY A 918 13.17 9.57 27.83
CA GLY A 918 11.97 9.97 27.11
C GLY A 918 12.00 9.53 25.65
N SER A 919 10.91 8.94 25.20
CA SER A 919 10.68 8.51 23.82
C SER A 919 9.72 9.47 23.13
N HIS A 920 10.23 10.36 22.27
CA HIS A 920 9.39 11.21 21.44
C HIS A 920 8.98 10.50 20.13
N THR A 921 7.91 10.99 19.49
CA THR A 921 7.30 10.36 18.29
C THR A 921 8.16 10.47 17.02
N ASP A 922 9.17 11.34 17.03
CA ASP A 922 10.21 11.46 16.01
C ASP A 922 11.36 10.45 16.18
N GLY A 923 11.37 9.71 17.29
CA GLY A 923 12.44 8.78 17.66
C GLY A 923 13.66 9.45 18.32
N ILE A 924 13.57 10.73 18.69
CA ILE A 924 14.60 11.41 19.47
C ILE A 924 14.48 10.95 20.93
N ALA A 925 15.59 10.45 21.47
CA ALA A 925 15.73 10.10 22.87
C ALA A 925 16.15 11.33 23.68
N THR A 926 15.42 11.64 24.75
CA THR A 926 15.73 12.74 25.68
C THR A 926 16.03 12.22 27.08
N PRO A 927 16.94 12.85 27.84
CA PRO A 927 17.17 12.45 29.23
C PRO A 927 15.92 12.77 30.05
N GLY A 928 15.32 11.75 30.64
CA GLY A 928 14.20 11.88 31.57
C GLY A 928 14.68 12.13 33.00
N PRO A 929 13.74 12.34 33.94
CA PRO A 929 14.06 12.49 35.34
C PRO A 929 14.55 11.16 35.94
N VAL A 930 15.50 11.23 36.87
CA VAL A 930 15.92 10.09 37.67
C VAL A 930 15.08 9.97 38.92
N LEU A 931 14.53 8.78 39.10
CA LEU A 931 13.62 8.43 40.17
C LEU A 931 14.29 7.41 41.08
N TYR A 932 14.04 7.51 42.38
CA TYR A 932 14.61 6.59 43.37
C TYR A 932 13.57 6.20 44.41
N SER A 933 13.79 5.03 45.03
CA SER A 933 12.89 4.53 46.07
C SER A 933 13.08 5.32 47.39
N PRO A 934 12.07 5.40 48.27
CA PRO A 934 12.15 6.22 49.49
C PRO A 934 13.26 5.83 50.47
N GLU A 935 13.81 4.62 50.34
CA GLU A 935 14.89 4.07 51.17
C GLU A 935 16.30 4.51 50.72
N VAL A 936 16.43 5.24 49.60
CA VAL A 936 17.72 5.73 49.10
C VAL A 936 18.06 7.08 49.72
N SER A 937 19.04 7.10 50.63
CA SER A 937 19.49 8.29 51.37
C SER A 937 20.60 9.07 50.63
N CYS A 938 20.31 9.55 49.41
CA CYS A 938 21.22 10.36 48.58
C CYS A 938 20.70 11.79 48.38
N THR A 939 21.52 12.74 47.92
CA THR A 939 20.97 14.01 47.41
C THR A 939 20.50 13.86 45.96
N ARG A 940 19.37 14.49 45.64
CA ARG A 940 18.79 14.46 44.28
C ARG A 940 19.78 15.02 43.23
N SER A 941 20.54 16.05 43.58
CA SER A 941 21.46 16.73 42.65
C SER A 941 22.60 15.83 42.19
N GLU A 942 23.09 14.94 43.07
CA GLU A 942 24.14 13.97 42.72
C GLU A 942 23.60 12.92 41.74
N LEU A 943 22.40 12.39 41.97
CA LEU A 943 21.75 11.47 41.04
C LEU A 943 21.46 12.12 39.68
N GLU A 944 21.00 13.37 39.64
CA GLU A 944 20.73 14.08 38.38
C GLU A 944 22.03 14.40 37.61
N GLN A 945 23.14 14.67 38.31
CA GLN A 945 24.45 14.80 37.69
C GLN A 945 24.97 13.47 37.13
N LEU A 946 24.89 12.38 37.92
CA LEU A 946 25.24 11.03 37.47
C LEU A 946 24.38 10.58 36.28
N ALA A 947 23.10 10.95 36.25
CA ALA A 947 22.20 10.71 35.13
C ALA A 947 22.64 11.40 33.85
N SER A 948 23.01 12.67 33.95
CA SER A 948 23.51 13.45 32.80
C SER A 948 24.79 12.84 32.26
N ILE A 949 25.73 12.46 33.14
CA ILE A 949 26.97 11.76 32.76
C ILE A 949 26.65 10.43 32.06
N ALA A 950 25.82 9.59 32.69
CA ALA A 950 25.44 8.28 32.15
C ALA A 950 24.74 8.39 30.78
N PHE A 951 23.80 9.32 30.63
CA PHE A 951 23.08 9.54 29.39
C PHE A 951 23.99 10.09 28.28
N ASN A 952 24.87 11.05 28.60
CA ASN A 952 25.84 11.58 27.66
C ASN A 952 26.84 10.50 27.21
N HIS A 953 27.35 9.68 28.14
CA HIS A 953 28.23 8.54 27.84
C HIS A 953 27.52 7.49 26.97
N LEU A 954 26.27 7.16 27.29
CA LEU A 954 25.45 6.21 26.52
C LEU A 954 25.18 6.74 25.11
N LEU A 955 24.74 8.00 24.97
CA LEU A 955 24.52 8.61 23.66
C LEU A 955 25.82 8.72 22.85
N GLN A 956 26.93 9.21 23.42
CA GLN A 956 28.20 9.33 22.70
C GLN A 956 28.68 7.96 22.18
N ARG A 957 28.52 6.90 22.98
CA ARG A 957 28.79 5.52 22.55
C ARG A 957 27.81 5.06 21.47
N CYS A 958 26.52 5.33 21.62
CA CYS A 958 25.49 4.98 20.63
C CYS A 958 25.60 5.76 19.30
N ASP A 959 25.98 7.03 19.28
CA ASP A 959 26.21 7.80 18.06
C ASP A 959 27.51 7.35 17.36
N SER A 960 28.51 6.82 18.09
CA SER A 960 29.65 6.12 17.47
C SER A 960 29.27 4.77 16.82
N ILE A 961 28.08 4.25 17.14
CA ILE A 961 27.49 3.02 16.57
C ILE A 961 26.48 3.34 15.46
N ARG A 962 26.06 4.59 15.27
CA ARG A 962 25.01 5.00 14.33
C ARG A 962 25.55 5.05 12.89
#